data_AF-A0A8H4AD05-F1
#
_entry.id   AF-A0A8H4AD05-F1
#
_cell.length_a   1.000
_cell.length_b   1.000
_cell.length_c   1.000
_cell.angle_alpha   90.00
_cell.angle_beta   90.00
_cell.angle_gamma   90.00
#
_symmetry.space_group_name_H-M   'P 1'
#
loop_
_entity.id
_entity.type
_entity.pdbx_description
1 polymer ?
#
loop_
_entity_poly.entity_id
_entity_poly.type
_entity_poly.pdbx_seq_one_letter_code
_entity_poly.pdbx_strand_id
1 'polypeptide(L)'
;MHESESHVISICTTLHSNKEQKIDDNSEKENLAPSSDITLICLVKGNAFPIDIGKDKLVGHLKDAIKNKKQREFSNIDADELKLWKVEIPDDDANNIDNYSFHNRDVLLPSKPINKYFKKIPKEHIHVIVSPPESQIMEPRSLSRTLYVESSIVEFWKKLPDAKIVFPIPQYVDKTELNYLESYSTIENDHIYLNKGVITDSDGNLYNNGKRINLQLPSGLTENLEGMLSLPDGVFFLGCQNYGSKLLVRKCYLQLLDLIEKGGPAKSGCAITGTPGIGKSFFGFYLLFYFHYKYPDATIVWHCEKKICYQFSPDGSVQKGDIYQFDVTLNDPKNFLLVDAQPLRFLYEAYKILLTSPKTGRYDEAIKWPGFCKYFMPVWSLEEINILWAAIYEGQKTDTGKVFTRELFGTLLDRWGPIPRSVLVKWNDDSYQSEYEQLISKIDYDKFMNSINTSGIPEDAVSGRLVYLEVDISFTNAVYRFASREVYNKITKNYEHKMRKNARDLILSCDRLPKINGFRGNLFEDFAHLELQRGGTFRVRCLNNNSKIIEKKINKLSANIFTTLDEARKECYNIPKSKTFASIDSFSLDKNDLALYQITVSKTHGIKIKGLNDLNRSLTWVKNANNINIYFVVPSDIFETFPLQKFKTAKDEDSQKIQGWSNRITQYALEIDLGITNKGSKKRSNDKLSGDDENDNTSVDIKDVKKRKIIKNSVGSSTK
;
A
#
# COMPACT_ATOMS: atom_id res chain seq x y z
N MET A 1 0.16 0.57 -33.22
CA MET A 1 0.10 1.25 -31.90
C MET A 1 1.27 0.85 -30.99
N HIS A 2 2.38 0.40 -31.58
CA HIS A 2 3.73 0.43 -31.02
C HIS A 2 4.48 1.52 -31.80
N GLU A 3 5.47 2.17 -31.18
CA GLU A 3 6.16 3.42 -31.60
C GLU A 3 5.55 4.72 -31.04
N SER A 4 5.62 4.89 -29.73
CA SER A 4 5.70 6.24 -29.11
C SER A 4 6.45 6.27 -27.76
N GLU A 5 7.18 5.21 -27.40
CA GLU A 5 7.95 5.12 -26.14
C GLU A 5 9.45 5.44 -26.27
N SER A 6 9.98 5.72 -27.47
CA SER A 6 11.43 5.86 -27.66
C SER A 6 12.02 7.28 -27.56
N HIS A 7 11.20 8.33 -27.35
CA HIS A 7 11.68 9.72 -27.38
C HIS A 7 11.72 10.46 -26.03
N VAL A 8 11.24 9.85 -24.94
CA VAL A 8 11.24 10.48 -23.60
C VAL A 8 12.48 10.08 -22.76
N ILE A 9 13.23 9.04 -23.16
CA ILE A 9 14.40 8.54 -22.43
C ILE A 9 15.71 9.29 -22.78
N SER A 10 15.75 10.11 -23.84
CA SER A 10 17.00 10.74 -24.33
C SER A 10 17.36 12.09 -23.66
N ILE A 11 16.49 12.68 -22.83
CA ILE A 11 16.74 14.03 -22.26
C ILE A 11 17.15 14.00 -20.77
N CYS A 12 17.05 12.86 -20.07
CA CYS A 12 17.42 12.76 -18.65
C CYS A 12 18.86 12.29 -18.37
N THR A 13 19.69 11.99 -19.38
CA THR A 13 21.02 11.37 -19.18
C THR A 13 22.20 12.36 -19.26
N THR A 14 21.96 13.67 -19.25
CA THR A 14 23.04 14.69 -19.42
C THR A 14 23.21 15.61 -18.22
N LEU A 15 23.00 15.13 -17.00
CA LEU A 15 23.29 15.91 -15.77
C LEU A 15 23.96 15.14 -14.62
N HIS A 16 24.49 13.93 -14.82
CA HIS A 16 25.29 13.23 -13.81
C HIS A 16 26.60 12.67 -14.40
N SER A 17 27.51 13.58 -14.72
CA SER A 17 28.93 13.26 -14.86
C SER A 17 29.74 14.52 -14.56
N ASN A 18 30.29 14.57 -13.34
CA ASN A 18 31.57 15.19 -12.98
C ASN A 18 31.60 15.49 -11.49
N LYS A 19 32.25 14.61 -10.71
CA LYS A 19 33.13 14.96 -9.59
C LYS A 19 33.84 13.70 -9.09
N GLU A 20 34.91 13.33 -9.77
CA GLU A 20 36.05 12.69 -9.14
C GLU A 20 37.09 13.78 -8.84
N GLN A 21 37.48 13.91 -7.57
CA GLN A 21 38.77 14.49 -7.21
C GLN A 21 39.24 13.96 -5.86
N LYS A 22 40.30 13.15 -5.96
CA LYS A 22 41.49 12.98 -5.09
C LYS A 22 41.44 13.53 -3.66
N ILE A 23 41.86 12.68 -2.72
CA ILE A 23 42.52 13.12 -1.48
C ILE A 23 43.86 12.37 -1.40
N ASP A 24 44.93 13.17 -1.27
CA ASP A 24 46.33 12.81 -1.16
C ASP A 24 46.70 12.18 0.20
N ASP A 25 47.68 11.30 0.14
CA ASP A 25 48.56 10.94 1.25
C ASP A 25 49.45 12.13 1.62
N ASN A 26 49.41 12.58 2.88
CA ASN A 26 50.63 12.79 3.64
C ASN A 26 50.38 12.93 5.14
N SER A 27 51.17 12.14 5.87
CA SER A 27 51.34 12.19 7.32
C SER A 27 51.92 13.52 7.78
N GLU A 28 51.46 14.02 8.93
CA GLU A 28 52.35 14.68 9.88
C GLU A 28 51.90 14.41 11.32
N LYS A 29 52.91 14.12 12.12
CA LYS A 29 52.90 13.64 13.50
C LYS A 29 52.40 14.72 14.45
N GLU A 30 51.72 14.35 15.53
CA GLU A 30 51.87 15.05 16.80
C GLU A 30 51.60 14.15 18.03
N ASN A 31 52.65 14.07 18.86
CA ASN A 31 52.67 13.93 20.33
C ASN A 31 52.24 12.61 21.00
N LEU A 32 53.27 11.78 21.27
CA LEU A 32 53.27 10.74 22.31
C LEU A 32 53.04 11.37 23.70
N ALA A 33 51.82 11.23 24.21
CA ALA A 33 51.62 10.99 25.64
C ALA A 33 51.82 9.48 25.91
N PRO A 34 52.34 9.07 27.09
CA PRO A 34 52.52 7.64 27.38
C PRO A 34 51.17 6.94 27.27
N SER A 35 51.06 5.99 26.32
CA SER A 35 49.76 5.42 25.96
C SER A 35 49.17 4.73 27.19
N SER A 36 48.07 5.32 27.68
CA SER A 36 47.19 4.65 28.64
C SER A 36 46.30 3.63 27.93
N ASP A 37 46.73 3.13 26.78
CA ASP A 37 45.96 2.20 25.96
C ASP A 37 46.18 0.77 26.46
N ILE A 38 45.18 -0.05 26.22
CA ILE A 38 45.17 -1.45 26.60
C ILE A 38 44.65 -2.28 25.43
N THR A 39 45.34 -3.36 25.13
CA THR A 39 44.93 -4.31 24.10
C THR A 39 44.07 -5.40 24.74
N LEU A 40 42.84 -5.53 24.26
CA LEU A 40 41.89 -6.56 24.69
C LEU A 40 41.68 -7.57 23.55
N ILE A 41 41.90 -8.85 23.85
CA ILE A 41 41.52 -9.95 22.96
C ILE A 41 40.03 -10.23 23.13
N CYS A 42 39.28 -9.97 22.07
CA CYS A 42 37.83 -10.14 21.99
C CYS A 42 37.48 -11.41 21.22
N LEU A 43 36.46 -12.13 21.66
CA LEU A 43 35.99 -13.38 21.03
C LEU A 43 34.54 -13.23 20.57
N VAL A 44 34.29 -13.53 19.28
CA VAL A 44 32.94 -13.61 18.69
C VAL A 44 32.84 -14.92 17.91
N LYS A 45 31.82 -15.75 18.18
CA LYS A 45 31.54 -17.02 17.47
C LYS A 45 32.79 -17.89 17.20
N GLY A 46 33.65 -18.05 18.21
CA GLY A 46 34.89 -18.84 18.12
C GLY A 46 36.09 -18.13 17.46
N ASN A 47 35.94 -16.88 17.00
CA ASN A 47 37.03 -16.11 16.38
C ASN A 47 37.56 -15.02 17.32
N ALA A 48 38.82 -15.15 17.76
CA ALA A 48 39.50 -14.17 18.59
C ALA A 48 40.15 -13.05 17.77
N PHE A 49 40.14 -11.81 18.25
CA PHE A 49 40.76 -10.66 17.60
C PHE A 49 41.13 -9.54 18.60
N PRO A 50 42.22 -8.79 18.36
CA PRO A 50 42.64 -7.71 19.24
C PRO A 50 41.90 -6.38 18.98
N ILE A 51 41.60 -5.66 20.06
CA ILE A 51 41.11 -4.27 20.07
C ILE A 51 41.99 -3.43 21.00
N ASP A 52 42.55 -2.34 20.48
CA ASP A 52 43.28 -1.34 21.26
C ASP A 52 42.31 -0.23 21.70
N ILE A 53 42.30 0.08 22.99
CA ILE A 53 41.42 1.11 23.55
C ILE A 53 42.06 1.82 24.75
N GLY A 54 41.80 3.11 24.92
CA GLY A 54 42.23 3.87 26.11
C GLY A 54 41.59 3.35 27.40
N LYS A 55 42.40 3.21 28.46
CA LYS A 55 41.96 2.75 29.80
C LYS A 55 40.90 3.64 30.44
N ASP A 56 40.88 4.93 30.10
CA ASP A 56 39.93 5.94 30.56
C ASP A 56 38.62 5.97 29.74
N LYS A 57 38.60 5.34 28.56
CA LYS A 57 37.39 5.25 27.72
C LYS A 57 36.32 4.39 28.40
N LEU A 58 35.07 4.71 28.09
CA LEU A 58 33.91 3.90 28.49
C LEU A 58 33.81 2.59 27.70
N VAL A 59 33.19 1.57 28.30
CA VAL A 59 32.80 0.33 27.61
C VAL A 59 31.92 0.59 26.38
N GLY A 60 31.14 1.68 26.35
CA GLY A 60 30.43 2.10 25.13
C GLY A 60 31.35 2.25 23.92
N HIS A 61 32.50 2.91 24.08
CA HIS A 61 33.48 3.05 23.00
C HIS A 61 34.12 1.71 22.59
N LEU A 62 34.22 0.75 23.53
CA LEU A 62 34.68 -0.60 23.21
C LEU A 62 33.68 -1.32 22.30
N LYS A 63 32.37 -1.16 22.55
CA LYS A 63 31.33 -1.70 21.67
C LYS A 63 31.42 -1.13 20.26
N ASP A 64 31.62 0.19 20.14
CA ASP A 64 31.81 0.85 18.83
C ASP A 64 33.05 0.33 18.10
N ALA A 65 34.17 0.20 18.81
CA ALA A 65 35.42 -0.32 18.26
C ALA A 65 35.26 -1.77 17.76
N ILE A 66 34.56 -2.62 18.51
CA ILE A 66 34.27 -4.00 18.12
C ILE A 66 33.37 -4.06 16.88
N LYS A 67 32.28 -3.28 16.84
CA LYS A 67 31.39 -3.20 15.67
C LYS A 67 32.16 -2.76 14.42
N ASN A 68 33.01 -1.73 14.55
CA ASN A 68 33.83 -1.23 13.44
C ASN A 68 34.85 -2.26 12.95
N LYS A 69 35.44 -3.05 13.86
CA LYS A 69 36.38 -4.13 13.50
C LYS A 69 35.66 -5.32 12.83
N LYS A 70 34.40 -5.57 13.18
CA LYS A 70 33.58 -6.72 12.72
C LYS A 70 32.30 -6.28 11.99
N GLN A 71 32.40 -5.26 11.12
CA GLN A 71 31.25 -4.66 10.42
C GLN A 71 30.37 -5.67 9.69
N ARG A 72 30.95 -6.70 9.07
CA ARG A 72 30.19 -7.73 8.34
C ARG A 72 29.35 -8.61 9.27
N GLU A 73 29.81 -8.86 10.49
CA GLU A 73 29.15 -9.75 11.45
C GLU A 73 28.04 -9.03 12.23
N PHE A 74 28.15 -7.71 12.35
CA PHE A 74 27.21 -6.84 13.08
C PHE A 74 26.53 -5.79 12.19
N SER A 75 26.38 -6.07 10.88
CA SER A 75 25.88 -5.08 9.91
C SER A 75 24.48 -4.55 10.22
N ASN A 76 23.68 -5.36 10.93
CA ASN A 76 22.28 -5.07 11.26
C ASN A 76 22.05 -4.88 12.78
N ILE A 77 23.12 -4.68 13.54
CA ILE A 77 23.08 -4.61 15.02
C ILE A 77 23.75 -3.30 15.45
N ASP A 78 23.07 -2.51 16.26
CA ASP A 78 23.66 -1.29 16.79
C ASP A 78 24.70 -1.60 17.88
N ALA A 79 25.76 -0.79 17.94
CA ALA A 79 26.90 -1.09 18.80
C ALA A 79 26.47 -1.20 20.26
N ASP A 80 25.55 -0.33 20.70
CA ASP A 80 24.99 -0.31 22.04
C ASP A 80 24.19 -1.58 22.39
N GLU A 81 23.67 -2.30 21.39
CA GLU A 81 22.96 -3.56 21.57
C GLU A 81 23.88 -4.76 21.86
N LEU A 82 25.20 -4.67 21.57
CA LEU A 82 26.15 -5.75 21.85
C LEU A 82 26.27 -6.02 23.36
N LYS A 83 26.18 -7.27 23.79
CA LYS A 83 26.51 -7.67 25.17
C LYS A 83 27.99 -8.06 25.25
N LEU A 84 28.69 -7.48 26.20
CA LEU A 84 30.11 -7.73 26.46
C LEU A 84 30.29 -8.32 27.86
N TRP A 85 31.07 -9.38 27.99
CA TRP A 85 31.42 -9.98 29.27
C TRP A 85 32.93 -9.96 29.46
N LYS A 86 33.38 -9.64 30.67
CA LYS A 86 34.77 -9.87 31.07
C LYS A 86 35.01 -11.36 31.27
N VAL A 87 36.10 -11.87 30.69
CA VAL A 87 36.59 -13.23 30.91
C VAL A 87 38.11 -13.25 31.07
N GLU A 88 38.63 -14.35 31.58
CA GLU A 88 40.07 -14.66 31.67
C GLU A 88 40.23 -16.12 31.23
N ILE A 89 40.23 -16.38 29.92
CA ILE A 89 40.32 -17.75 29.33
C ILE A 89 41.65 -17.87 28.57
N PRO A 90 42.53 -18.83 28.87
CA PRO A 90 43.76 -19.06 28.12
C PRO A 90 43.51 -19.31 26.61
N ASP A 91 44.35 -18.75 25.73
CA ASP A 91 44.16 -18.81 24.27
C ASP A 91 44.32 -20.24 23.69
N ASP A 92 44.97 -21.16 24.41
CA ASP A 92 45.19 -22.57 24.05
C ASP A 92 43.97 -23.48 24.28
N ASP A 93 42.94 -22.97 24.97
CA ASP A 93 41.72 -23.71 25.34
C ASP A 93 40.47 -23.26 24.55
N ALA A 94 40.67 -22.45 23.49
CA ALA A 94 39.61 -21.81 22.70
C ALA A 94 38.67 -22.79 21.95
N ASN A 95 39.00 -24.08 21.87
CA ASN A 95 38.16 -25.10 21.23
C ASN A 95 37.17 -25.81 22.19
N ASN A 96 37.23 -25.53 23.50
CA ASN A 96 36.38 -26.14 24.54
C ASN A 96 35.44 -25.13 25.24
N ILE A 97 34.99 -24.09 24.51
CA ILE A 97 34.18 -22.98 25.08
C ILE A 97 32.84 -23.45 25.67
N ASP A 98 32.25 -24.53 25.15
CA ASP A 98 30.96 -25.06 25.62
C ASP A 98 31.00 -25.65 27.04
N ASN A 99 32.21 -25.96 27.57
CA ASN A 99 32.39 -26.50 28.93
C ASN A 99 32.51 -25.42 30.03
N TYR A 100 32.66 -24.13 29.68
CA TYR A 100 32.76 -23.06 30.68
C TYR A 100 31.38 -22.56 31.10
N SER A 101 30.79 -23.20 32.11
CA SER A 101 29.51 -22.80 32.74
C SER A 101 29.50 -21.30 33.09
N PHE A 102 28.40 -20.62 32.77
CA PHE A 102 28.25 -19.15 32.79
C PHE A 102 28.15 -18.51 34.19
N HIS A 103 28.48 -19.23 35.26
CA HIS A 103 28.19 -18.79 36.62
C HIS A 103 29.13 -17.71 37.21
N ASN A 104 30.13 -17.22 36.45
CA ASN A 104 31.13 -16.25 36.94
C ASN A 104 31.49 -15.09 35.96
N ARG A 105 30.59 -14.68 35.04
CA ARG A 105 30.90 -13.62 34.06
C ARG A 105 30.38 -12.24 34.50
N ASP A 106 31.29 -11.27 34.67
CA ASP A 106 30.94 -9.86 34.89
C ASP A 106 30.49 -9.19 33.58
N VAL A 107 29.23 -8.75 33.53
CA VAL A 107 28.71 -7.96 32.40
C VAL A 107 29.39 -6.59 32.39
N LEU A 108 30.01 -6.25 31.27
CA LEU A 108 30.65 -4.94 31.07
C LEU A 108 29.57 -3.88 30.80
N LEU A 109 29.31 -3.05 31.82
CA LEU A 109 28.33 -1.98 31.71
C LEU A 109 28.84 -0.82 30.83
N PRO A 110 28.09 -0.36 29.81
CA PRO A 110 28.52 0.68 28.86
C PRO A 110 28.98 1.99 29.51
N SER A 111 28.39 2.34 30.66
CA SER A 111 28.63 3.60 31.39
C SER A 111 29.86 3.57 32.29
N LYS A 112 30.61 2.46 32.34
CA LYS A 112 31.79 2.32 33.21
C LYS A 112 33.08 2.39 32.38
N PRO A 113 34.16 2.97 32.92
CA PRO A 113 35.45 3.04 32.22
C PRO A 113 36.14 1.67 32.15
N ILE A 114 36.96 1.45 31.13
CA ILE A 114 37.67 0.19 30.88
C ILE A 114 38.59 -0.19 32.05
N ASN A 115 39.31 0.77 32.63
CA ASN A 115 40.21 0.55 33.78
C ASN A 115 39.50 0.03 35.05
N LYS A 116 38.18 0.14 35.13
CA LYS A 116 37.41 -0.42 36.25
C LYS A 116 37.46 -1.95 36.21
N TYR A 117 37.41 -2.54 35.03
CA TYR A 117 37.32 -3.99 34.82
C TYR A 117 38.70 -4.61 34.53
N PHE A 118 39.56 -3.90 33.80
CA PHE A 118 40.85 -4.39 33.31
C PHE A 118 42.02 -3.65 33.97
N LYS A 119 42.21 -3.87 35.27
CA LYS A 119 43.35 -3.30 36.04
C LYS A 119 44.67 -4.02 35.76
N LYS A 120 44.61 -5.34 35.62
CA LYS A 120 45.70 -6.22 35.22
C LYS A 120 45.15 -7.16 34.15
N ILE A 121 45.96 -7.41 33.12
CA ILE A 121 45.59 -8.25 32.00
C ILE A 121 46.57 -9.42 31.92
N PRO A 122 46.10 -10.66 32.06
CA PRO A 122 46.90 -11.84 31.73
C PRO A 122 47.32 -11.80 30.26
N LYS A 123 48.55 -12.21 29.94
CA LYS A 123 48.96 -12.41 28.54
C LYS A 123 48.38 -13.73 28.04
N GLU A 124 48.13 -13.84 26.73
CA GLU A 124 47.69 -15.08 26.08
C GLU A 124 46.33 -15.58 26.60
N HIS A 125 45.40 -14.65 26.83
CA HIS A 125 44.03 -14.95 27.23
C HIS A 125 43.01 -14.19 26.37
N ILE A 126 41.82 -14.75 26.23
CA ILE A 126 40.60 -14.02 25.86
C ILE A 126 40.17 -13.16 27.05
N HIS A 127 39.92 -11.88 26.78
CA HIS A 127 39.58 -10.87 27.78
C HIS A 127 38.11 -10.48 27.74
N VAL A 128 37.51 -10.50 26.55
CA VAL A 128 36.14 -10.06 26.31
C VAL A 128 35.42 -11.06 25.43
N ILE A 129 34.28 -11.56 25.88
CA ILE A 129 33.32 -12.26 25.00
C ILE A 129 32.31 -11.24 24.51
N VAL A 130 32.04 -11.27 23.21
CA VAL A 130 31.10 -10.38 22.53
C VAL A 130 29.96 -11.21 21.99
N SER A 131 28.73 -10.85 22.32
CA SER A 131 27.54 -11.45 21.75
C SER A 131 26.57 -10.38 21.27
N PRO A 132 25.86 -10.59 20.16
CA PRO A 132 24.72 -9.76 19.79
C PRO A 132 23.63 -9.76 20.88
N PRO A 133 22.70 -8.78 20.89
CA PRO A 133 21.53 -8.84 21.75
C PRO A 133 20.79 -10.16 21.52
N GLU A 134 20.35 -10.80 22.61
CA GLU A 134 19.71 -12.13 22.57
C GLU A 134 18.54 -12.18 21.58
N SER A 135 18.83 -12.72 20.41
CA SER A 135 17.92 -13.64 19.73
C SER A 135 18.68 -14.96 19.63
N GLN A 136 18.24 -15.96 20.43
CA GLN A 136 18.63 -17.38 20.33
C GLN A 136 20.11 -17.62 20.75
N ILE A 137 20.46 -18.12 21.94
CA ILE A 137 20.28 -19.48 22.49
C ILE A 137 20.61 -19.48 24.01
N MET A 138 19.67 -20.04 24.78
CA MET A 138 19.68 -20.69 26.12
C MET A 138 20.76 -20.45 27.20
N GLU A 139 20.28 -20.17 28.42
CA GLU A 139 20.58 -21.05 29.58
C GLU A 139 19.34 -21.92 29.88
N PRO A 140 19.50 -23.21 30.21
CA PRO A 140 18.42 -24.07 30.66
C PRO A 140 18.05 -23.73 32.10
N ARG A 141 17.12 -22.79 32.30
CA ARG A 141 16.42 -22.68 33.58
C ARG A 141 15.27 -23.66 33.61
N SER A 142 15.56 -24.78 34.24
CA SER A 142 14.62 -25.58 35.02
C SER A 142 13.54 -24.73 35.68
N LEU A 143 12.40 -24.63 35.00
CA LEU A 143 11.04 -24.62 35.52
C LEU A 143 10.13 -24.83 34.31
N SER A 144 9.75 -26.07 34.06
CA SER A 144 8.63 -26.43 33.20
C SER A 144 7.36 -25.82 33.77
N ARG A 145 7.12 -24.53 33.54
CA ARG A 145 5.77 -23.99 33.62
C ARG A 145 5.11 -24.30 32.30
N THR A 146 4.51 -25.49 32.21
CA THR A 146 3.40 -25.71 31.28
C THR A 146 2.43 -24.55 31.51
N LEU A 147 2.27 -23.70 30.49
CA LEU A 147 1.40 -22.54 30.61
C LEU A 147 -0.04 -23.03 30.75
N TYR A 148 -0.85 -22.29 31.50
CA TYR A 148 -2.27 -22.61 31.64
C TYR A 148 -2.93 -22.62 30.24
N VAL A 149 -3.63 -23.72 29.96
CA VAL A 149 -4.46 -23.90 28.76
C VAL A 149 -5.90 -23.64 29.16
N GLU A 150 -6.56 -22.72 28.47
CA GLU A 150 -7.98 -22.46 28.68
C GLU A 150 -8.82 -23.69 28.32
N SER A 151 -9.81 -24.01 29.16
CA SER A 151 -10.67 -25.19 28.96
C SER A 151 -11.42 -25.16 27.62
N SER A 152 -11.74 -23.98 27.10
CA SER A 152 -12.39 -23.79 25.80
C SER A 152 -11.52 -24.27 24.62
N ILE A 153 -10.19 -24.15 24.71
CA ILE A 153 -9.26 -24.64 23.69
C ILE A 153 -9.20 -26.17 23.71
N VAL A 154 -9.17 -26.75 24.91
CA VAL A 154 -9.20 -28.22 25.08
C VAL A 154 -10.53 -28.77 24.56
N GLU A 155 -11.64 -28.11 24.86
CA GLU A 155 -12.97 -28.47 24.36
C GLU A 155 -13.05 -28.38 22.84
N PHE A 156 -12.51 -27.29 22.26
CA PHE A 156 -12.40 -27.14 20.80
C PHE A 156 -11.71 -28.34 20.16
N TRP A 157 -10.53 -28.73 20.67
CA TRP A 157 -9.77 -29.83 20.08
C TRP A 157 -10.50 -31.17 20.21
N LYS A 158 -11.08 -31.46 21.39
CA LYS A 158 -11.83 -32.70 21.63
C LYS A 158 -13.09 -32.83 20.77
N LYS A 159 -13.75 -31.72 20.46
CA LYS A 159 -15.00 -31.69 19.68
C LYS A 159 -14.80 -31.41 18.19
N LEU A 160 -13.57 -31.10 17.75
CA LEU A 160 -13.25 -30.89 16.34
C LEU A 160 -13.63 -32.07 15.42
N PRO A 161 -13.48 -33.35 15.83
CA PRO A 161 -13.93 -34.50 15.03
C PRO A 161 -15.43 -34.54 14.73
N ASP A 162 -16.24 -33.85 15.52
CA ASP A 162 -17.69 -33.81 15.38
C ASP A 162 -18.15 -32.63 14.50
N ALA A 163 -17.20 -31.82 13.99
CA ALA A 163 -17.50 -30.76 13.05
C ALA A 163 -18.04 -31.33 11.73
N LYS A 164 -19.02 -30.64 11.14
CA LYS A 164 -19.71 -31.06 9.92
C LYS A 164 -19.44 -30.08 8.79
N ILE A 165 -19.18 -30.60 7.59
CA ILE A 165 -19.17 -29.79 6.36
C ILE A 165 -20.58 -29.79 5.80
N VAL A 166 -21.13 -28.60 5.59
CA VAL A 166 -22.51 -28.37 5.18
C VAL A 166 -22.55 -27.64 3.85
N PHE A 167 -23.32 -28.12 2.89
CA PHE A 167 -23.51 -27.49 1.58
C PHE A 167 -24.96 -27.04 1.41
N PRO A 168 -25.24 -25.79 1.01
CA PRO A 168 -26.59 -25.38 0.64
C PRO A 168 -26.98 -26.02 -0.70
N ILE A 169 -28.20 -26.55 -0.79
CA ILE A 169 -28.73 -27.16 -2.02
C ILE A 169 -29.26 -26.04 -2.92
N PRO A 170 -28.74 -25.88 -4.16
CA PRO A 170 -29.27 -24.89 -5.08
C PRO A 170 -30.73 -25.18 -5.42
N GLN A 171 -31.56 -24.15 -5.57
CA GLN A 171 -33.00 -24.28 -5.82
C GLN A 171 -33.35 -25.09 -7.08
N TYR A 172 -32.44 -25.18 -8.05
CA TYR A 172 -32.63 -25.91 -9.29
C TYR A 172 -32.32 -27.41 -9.19
N VAL A 173 -31.74 -27.89 -8.08
CA VAL A 173 -31.39 -29.30 -7.87
C VAL A 173 -32.59 -30.02 -7.25
N ASP A 174 -33.05 -31.10 -7.88
CA ASP A 174 -34.07 -31.98 -7.31
C ASP A 174 -33.44 -32.83 -6.18
N LYS A 175 -34.04 -32.81 -5.00
CA LYS A 175 -33.55 -33.56 -3.83
C LYS A 175 -33.53 -35.07 -4.06
N THR A 176 -34.43 -35.59 -4.88
CA THR A 176 -34.48 -37.03 -5.19
C THR A 176 -33.24 -37.49 -5.95
N GLU A 177 -32.59 -36.59 -6.69
CA GLU A 177 -31.31 -36.86 -7.36
C GLU A 177 -30.15 -36.99 -6.37
N LEU A 178 -30.34 -36.65 -5.09
CA LEU A 178 -29.31 -36.72 -4.05
C LEU A 178 -29.38 -38.00 -3.19
N ASN A 179 -30.38 -38.87 -3.41
CA ASN A 179 -30.59 -40.08 -2.59
C ASN A 179 -29.36 -41.01 -2.59
N TYR A 180 -28.53 -40.97 -3.65
CA TYR A 180 -27.28 -41.75 -3.72
C TYR A 180 -26.25 -41.35 -2.65
N LEU A 181 -26.41 -40.18 -2.00
CA LEU A 181 -25.53 -39.67 -0.95
C LEU A 181 -25.98 -40.01 0.48
N GLU A 182 -27.16 -40.60 0.68
CA GLU A 182 -27.75 -40.84 2.02
C GLU A 182 -26.86 -41.67 2.96
N SER A 183 -26.02 -42.55 2.38
CA SER A 183 -25.07 -43.34 3.18
C SER A 183 -23.92 -42.52 3.77
N TYR A 184 -23.65 -41.33 3.23
CA TYR A 184 -22.48 -40.49 3.56
C TYR A 184 -22.84 -39.06 3.92
N SER A 185 -24.13 -38.71 3.84
CA SER A 185 -24.63 -37.39 4.18
C SER A 185 -26.06 -37.48 4.71
N THR A 186 -26.46 -36.46 5.46
CA THR A 186 -27.84 -36.22 5.87
C THR A 186 -28.37 -35.02 5.08
N ILE A 187 -29.58 -35.12 4.53
CA ILE A 187 -30.18 -34.05 3.70
C ILE A 187 -31.37 -33.47 4.46
N GLU A 188 -31.24 -32.24 4.94
CA GLU A 188 -32.26 -31.58 5.77
C GLU A 188 -32.29 -30.08 5.49
N ASN A 189 -33.48 -29.48 5.49
CA ASN A 189 -33.68 -28.02 5.38
C ASN A 189 -32.92 -27.37 4.22
N ASP A 190 -32.95 -27.98 3.03
CA ASP A 190 -32.22 -27.51 1.83
C ASP A 190 -30.68 -27.49 1.99
N HIS A 191 -30.14 -28.36 2.84
CA HIS A 191 -28.71 -28.52 3.04
C HIS A 191 -28.28 -29.99 3.03
N ILE A 192 -27.07 -30.25 2.54
CA ILE A 192 -26.37 -31.53 2.62
C ILE A 192 -25.35 -31.44 3.75
N TYR A 193 -25.50 -32.26 4.77
CA TYR A 193 -24.56 -32.40 5.88
C TYR A 193 -23.72 -33.64 5.65
N LEU A 194 -22.42 -33.49 5.42
CA LEU A 194 -21.54 -34.66 5.35
C LEU A 194 -21.50 -35.34 6.72
N ASN A 195 -21.60 -36.67 6.70
CA ASN A 195 -21.54 -37.48 7.92
C ASN A 195 -20.16 -37.37 8.57
N LYS A 196 -20.07 -37.73 9.86
CA LYS A 196 -18.80 -37.72 10.58
C LYS A 196 -17.77 -38.58 9.84
N GLY A 197 -16.57 -38.02 9.65
CA GLY A 197 -15.49 -38.68 8.92
C GLY A 197 -15.66 -38.65 7.40
N VAL A 198 -16.60 -37.87 6.84
CA VAL A 198 -16.74 -37.68 5.40
C VAL A 198 -16.25 -36.28 5.00
N ILE A 199 -15.34 -36.20 4.03
CA ILE A 199 -14.85 -34.96 3.44
C ILE A 199 -14.90 -35.00 1.90
N THR A 200 -14.54 -33.90 1.25
CA THR A 200 -14.48 -33.81 -0.20
C THR A 200 -13.19 -33.15 -0.71
N ASP A 201 -12.77 -33.48 -1.94
CA ASP A 201 -11.67 -32.80 -2.65
C ASP A 201 -12.18 -31.68 -3.57
N SER A 202 -11.27 -31.01 -4.30
CA SER A 202 -11.62 -29.87 -5.16
C SER A 202 -12.52 -30.22 -6.33
N ASP A 203 -12.58 -31.50 -6.70
CA ASP A 203 -13.43 -32.02 -7.76
C ASP A 203 -14.76 -32.53 -7.20
N GLY A 204 -14.96 -32.51 -5.88
CA GLY A 204 -16.17 -32.99 -5.23
C GLY A 204 -16.17 -34.49 -4.92
N ASN A 205 -15.06 -35.22 -5.12
CA ASN A 205 -15.03 -36.65 -4.77
C ASN A 205 -15.12 -36.79 -3.25
N LEU A 206 -15.86 -37.79 -2.78
CA LEU A 206 -16.03 -38.02 -1.35
C LEU A 206 -14.96 -38.97 -0.81
N TYR A 207 -14.54 -38.73 0.43
CA TYR A 207 -13.63 -39.59 1.18
C TYR A 207 -14.24 -39.88 2.53
N ASN A 208 -14.21 -41.14 2.97
CA ASN A 208 -14.66 -41.56 4.28
C ASN A 208 -13.51 -42.23 5.05
N ASN A 209 -13.19 -41.70 6.22
CA ASN A 209 -12.06 -42.13 7.07
C ASN A 209 -10.76 -42.33 6.26
N GLY A 210 -10.42 -41.33 5.44
CA GLY A 210 -9.20 -41.29 4.63
C GLY A 210 -9.24 -42.09 3.32
N LYS A 211 -10.30 -42.84 3.02
CA LYS A 211 -10.43 -43.62 1.79
C LYS A 211 -11.40 -42.97 0.80
N ARG A 212 -10.99 -42.88 -0.46
CA ARG A 212 -11.86 -42.38 -1.55
C ARG A 212 -13.07 -43.31 -1.70
N ILE A 213 -14.24 -42.69 -1.82
CA ILE A 213 -15.50 -43.33 -2.14
C ILE A 213 -15.75 -43.11 -3.64
N ASN A 214 -16.34 -44.09 -4.32
CA ASN A 214 -16.77 -43.94 -5.72
C ASN A 214 -18.06 -43.11 -5.84
N LEU A 215 -18.12 -41.99 -5.13
CA LEU A 215 -19.22 -41.03 -5.13
C LEU A 215 -18.64 -39.61 -5.18
N GLN A 216 -19.39 -38.72 -5.83
CA GLN A 216 -19.02 -37.33 -6.02
C GLN A 216 -20.21 -36.44 -5.67
N LEU A 217 -19.94 -35.26 -5.14
CA LEU A 217 -20.95 -34.22 -5.01
C LEU A 217 -21.50 -33.83 -6.39
N PRO A 218 -22.78 -33.46 -6.50
CA PRO A 218 -23.40 -33.02 -7.75
C PRO A 218 -22.62 -31.89 -8.42
N SER A 219 -22.54 -31.90 -9.74
CA SER A 219 -21.75 -30.92 -10.52
C SER A 219 -22.08 -29.47 -10.14
N GLY A 220 -23.38 -29.13 -9.98
CA GLY A 220 -23.84 -27.79 -9.56
C GLY A 220 -23.36 -27.34 -8.19
N LEU A 221 -22.96 -28.27 -7.30
CA LEU A 221 -22.33 -27.99 -6.01
C LEU A 221 -20.80 -27.93 -6.09
N THR A 222 -20.20 -28.54 -7.12
CA THR A 222 -18.73 -28.58 -7.31
C THR A 222 -18.16 -27.41 -8.10
N GLU A 223 -18.96 -26.81 -8.99
CA GLU A 223 -18.55 -25.65 -9.79
C GLU A 223 -18.14 -24.48 -8.87
N ASN A 224 -18.98 -24.20 -7.88
CA ASN A 224 -18.75 -23.22 -6.81
C ASN A 224 -18.74 -23.92 -5.45
N LEU A 225 -17.81 -24.85 -5.24
CA LEU A 225 -17.74 -25.63 -4.00
C LEU A 225 -17.56 -24.72 -2.77
N GLU A 226 -18.68 -24.44 -2.10
CA GLU A 226 -18.83 -23.40 -1.06
C GLU A 226 -19.44 -24.01 0.20
N GLY A 227 -18.85 -25.12 0.67
CA GLY A 227 -19.26 -25.76 1.91
C GLY A 227 -18.92 -24.91 3.14
N MET A 228 -19.66 -25.07 4.23
CA MET A 228 -19.38 -24.43 5.50
C MET A 228 -19.03 -25.50 6.54
N LEU A 229 -17.79 -25.47 7.03
CA LEU A 229 -17.38 -26.28 8.17
C LEU A 229 -17.95 -25.64 9.44
N SER A 230 -18.84 -26.36 10.11
CA SER A 230 -19.54 -25.94 11.32
C SER A 230 -19.10 -26.80 12.49
N LEU A 231 -18.57 -26.16 13.53
CA LEU A 231 -18.27 -26.79 14.81
C LEU A 231 -19.57 -27.11 15.57
N PRO A 232 -19.53 -28.06 16.53
CA PRO A 232 -20.66 -28.30 17.43
C PRO A 232 -21.09 -27.05 18.21
N ASP A 233 -22.35 -27.02 18.64
CA ASP A 233 -22.91 -25.88 19.37
C ASP A 233 -22.09 -25.54 20.63
N GLY A 234 -21.86 -24.23 20.83
CA GLY A 234 -21.07 -23.71 21.95
C GLY A 234 -19.55 -23.84 21.77
N VAL A 235 -19.07 -24.45 20.68
CA VAL A 235 -17.63 -24.60 20.39
C VAL A 235 -17.18 -23.55 19.38
N PHE A 236 -16.04 -22.93 19.64
CA PHE A 236 -15.45 -21.91 18.78
C PHE A 236 -14.04 -22.31 18.37
N PHE A 237 -13.59 -21.87 17.19
CA PHE A 237 -12.23 -22.16 16.73
C PHE A 237 -11.20 -21.65 17.75
N LEU A 238 -10.26 -22.51 18.14
CA LEU A 238 -9.27 -22.24 19.20
C LEU A 238 -9.91 -21.70 20.50
N GLY A 239 -11.15 -22.09 20.82
CA GLY A 239 -11.85 -21.65 22.03
C GLY A 239 -12.23 -20.16 22.07
N CYS A 240 -12.09 -19.42 20.95
CA CYS A 240 -12.26 -17.97 20.91
C CYS A 240 -13.53 -17.57 20.14
N GLN A 241 -14.48 -16.92 20.83
CA GLN A 241 -15.75 -16.47 20.25
C GLN A 241 -15.58 -15.56 19.02
N ASN A 242 -14.53 -14.73 19.00
CA ASN A 242 -14.25 -13.84 17.87
C ASN A 242 -13.91 -14.57 16.57
N TYR A 243 -13.44 -15.82 16.65
CA TYR A 243 -13.22 -16.65 15.46
C TYR A 243 -14.50 -17.35 14.98
N GLY A 244 -15.56 -17.35 15.79
CA GLY A 244 -16.83 -18.00 15.47
C GLY A 244 -16.74 -19.53 15.50
N SER A 245 -17.86 -20.16 15.13
CA SER A 245 -18.03 -21.61 15.07
C SER A 245 -18.20 -22.14 13.64
N LYS A 246 -18.22 -21.25 12.64
CA LYS A 246 -18.42 -21.58 11.23
C LYS A 246 -17.31 -20.98 10.38
N LEU A 247 -16.81 -21.74 9.41
CA LEU A 247 -15.88 -21.24 8.40
C LEU A 247 -16.27 -21.72 7.01
N LEU A 248 -16.09 -20.88 6.01
CA LEU A 248 -16.28 -21.25 4.61
C LEU A 248 -15.11 -22.12 4.15
N VAL A 249 -15.40 -23.32 3.66
CA VAL A 249 -14.47 -24.22 2.98
C VAL A 249 -14.40 -23.78 1.52
N ARG A 250 -13.36 -23.02 1.21
CA ARG A 250 -13.16 -22.43 -0.12
C ARG A 250 -12.59 -23.48 -1.08
N LYS A 251 -12.98 -23.45 -2.35
CA LYS A 251 -12.39 -24.31 -3.40
C LYS A 251 -10.87 -24.22 -3.43
N CYS A 252 -10.30 -23.03 -3.23
CA CYS A 252 -8.85 -22.84 -3.18
C CYS A 252 -8.18 -23.56 -2.00
N TYR A 253 -8.88 -23.81 -0.88
CA TYR A 253 -8.33 -24.60 0.23
C TYR A 253 -8.06 -26.03 -0.20
N LEU A 254 -8.99 -26.62 -0.94
CA LEU A 254 -8.88 -28.00 -1.43
C LEU A 254 -7.81 -28.12 -2.52
N GLN A 255 -7.74 -27.14 -3.44
CA GLN A 255 -6.69 -27.09 -4.46
C GLN A 255 -5.30 -26.89 -3.86
N LEU A 256 -5.16 -26.07 -2.81
CA LEU A 256 -3.90 -25.92 -2.08
C LEU A 256 -3.54 -27.19 -1.30
N LEU A 257 -4.52 -27.87 -0.69
CA LEU A 257 -4.31 -29.17 -0.05
C LEU A 257 -3.79 -30.21 -1.04
N ASP A 258 -4.37 -30.27 -2.24
CA ASP A 258 -3.88 -31.13 -3.31
C ASP A 258 -2.40 -30.88 -3.62
N LEU A 259 -1.95 -29.62 -3.63
CA LEU A 259 -0.53 -29.27 -3.83
C LEU A 259 0.36 -29.64 -2.63
N ILE A 260 -0.16 -29.46 -1.41
CA ILE A 260 0.52 -29.85 -0.16
C ILE A 260 0.72 -31.37 -0.10
N GLU A 261 -0.29 -32.12 -0.56
CA GLU A 261 -0.36 -33.59 -0.48
C GLU A 261 0.34 -34.30 -1.64
N LYS A 262 0.23 -33.79 -2.88
CA LYS A 262 0.75 -34.44 -4.09
C LYS A 262 2.28 -34.41 -4.20
N GLY A 263 3.00 -33.92 -3.18
CA GLY A 263 4.44 -34.12 -3.06
C GLY A 263 5.26 -33.58 -4.24
N GLY A 264 4.95 -32.35 -4.68
CA GLY A 264 5.85 -31.59 -5.56
C GLY A 264 7.16 -31.20 -4.84
N PRO A 265 7.84 -30.11 -5.23
CA PRO A 265 9.01 -29.59 -4.51
C PRO A 265 8.78 -29.22 -3.02
N ALA A 266 7.60 -29.49 -2.44
CA ALA A 266 7.17 -29.21 -1.07
C ALA A 266 7.34 -30.41 -0.11
N LYS A 267 8.47 -31.14 -0.18
CA LYS A 267 8.73 -32.33 0.66
C LYS A 267 8.89 -32.03 2.15
N SER A 268 9.29 -30.80 2.51
CA SER A 268 9.55 -30.39 3.89
C SER A 268 8.54 -29.37 4.41
N GLY A 269 7.76 -28.73 3.54
CA GLY A 269 6.72 -27.77 3.93
C GLY A 269 6.41 -26.74 2.86
N CYS A 270 5.56 -25.78 3.21
CA CYS A 270 5.27 -24.63 2.34
C CYS A 270 4.90 -23.36 3.11
N ALA A 271 5.12 -22.21 2.47
CA ALA A 271 4.56 -20.93 2.88
C ALA A 271 3.34 -20.60 2.01
N ILE A 272 2.23 -20.25 2.65
CA ILE A 272 0.99 -19.82 2.03
C ILE A 272 0.83 -18.34 2.33
N THR A 273 1.11 -17.55 1.29
CA THR A 273 1.06 -16.09 1.35
C THR A 273 -0.11 -15.53 0.56
N GLY A 274 -0.29 -14.21 0.51
CA GLY A 274 -1.37 -13.57 -0.22
C GLY A 274 -1.88 -12.31 0.48
N THR A 275 -2.83 -11.61 -0.15
CA THR A 275 -3.36 -10.31 0.33
C THR A 275 -3.74 -10.36 1.83
N PRO A 276 -3.30 -9.40 2.65
CA PRO A 276 -3.75 -9.30 4.05
C PRO A 276 -5.29 -9.32 4.18
N GLY A 277 -5.82 -10.10 5.13
CA GLY A 277 -7.27 -10.09 5.43
C GLY A 277 -8.17 -11.05 4.65
N ILE A 278 -7.61 -11.89 3.77
CA ILE A 278 -8.35 -12.90 2.99
C ILE A 278 -8.64 -14.23 3.73
N GLY A 279 -8.33 -14.33 5.02
CA GLY A 279 -8.65 -15.53 5.82
C GLY A 279 -7.58 -16.63 5.86
N LYS A 280 -6.29 -16.33 5.67
CA LYS A 280 -5.21 -17.35 5.78
C LYS A 280 -5.24 -18.11 7.12
N SER A 281 -5.46 -17.41 8.24
CA SER A 281 -5.61 -18.04 9.56
C SER A 281 -6.79 -19.01 9.61
N PHE A 282 -7.91 -18.70 8.93
CA PHE A 282 -9.06 -19.60 8.82
C PHE A 282 -8.75 -20.83 7.95
N PHE A 283 -7.89 -20.70 6.93
CA PHE A 283 -7.36 -21.88 6.25
C PHE A 283 -6.55 -22.74 7.22
N GLY A 284 -5.78 -22.14 8.13
CA GLY A 284 -5.12 -22.87 9.22
C GLY A 284 -6.08 -23.62 10.14
N PHE A 285 -7.25 -23.06 10.46
CA PHE A 285 -8.29 -23.78 11.22
C PHE A 285 -8.84 -24.97 10.45
N TYR A 286 -9.03 -24.83 9.13
CA TYR A 286 -9.39 -25.93 8.26
C TYR A 286 -8.29 -27.00 8.19
N LEU A 287 -7.00 -26.61 8.18
CA LEU A 287 -5.87 -27.54 8.25
C LEU A 287 -5.83 -28.33 9.55
N LEU A 288 -6.16 -27.72 10.71
CA LEU A 288 -6.31 -28.44 11.98
C LEU A 288 -7.35 -29.55 11.87
N PHE A 289 -8.52 -29.25 11.30
CA PHE A 289 -9.58 -30.23 11.05
C PHE A 289 -9.11 -31.33 10.08
N TYR A 290 -8.55 -30.94 8.95
CA TYR A 290 -8.13 -31.86 7.90
C TYR A 290 -7.03 -32.83 8.35
N PHE A 291 -5.97 -32.32 9.01
CA PHE A 291 -4.88 -33.16 9.46
C PHE A 291 -5.29 -34.08 10.61
N HIS A 292 -6.14 -33.62 11.52
CA HIS A 292 -6.68 -34.50 12.55
C HIS A 292 -7.52 -35.64 11.96
N TYR A 293 -8.29 -35.36 10.91
CA TYR A 293 -9.07 -36.36 10.19
C TYR A 293 -8.19 -37.36 9.42
N LYS A 294 -7.21 -36.87 8.66
CA LYS A 294 -6.41 -37.71 7.74
C LYS A 294 -5.23 -38.40 8.40
N TYR A 295 -4.65 -37.78 9.43
CA TYR A 295 -3.49 -38.27 10.18
C TYR A 295 -3.84 -38.37 11.66
N PRO A 296 -4.69 -39.34 12.07
CA PRO A 296 -5.23 -39.41 13.42
C PRO A 296 -4.14 -39.61 14.50
N ASP A 297 -2.99 -40.18 14.14
CA ASP A 297 -1.86 -40.41 15.06
C ASP A 297 -0.90 -39.21 15.13
N ALA A 298 -1.08 -38.17 14.31
CA ALA A 298 -0.17 -37.04 14.25
C ALA A 298 -0.49 -35.98 15.31
N THR A 299 0.56 -35.42 15.90
CA THR A 299 0.48 -34.22 16.75
C THR A 299 0.62 -32.97 15.89
N ILE A 300 -0.17 -31.94 16.18
CA ILE A 300 -0.11 -30.66 15.47
C ILE A 300 0.33 -29.56 16.44
N VAL A 301 1.40 -28.85 16.11
CA VAL A 301 1.85 -27.68 16.86
C VAL A 301 1.42 -26.42 16.12
N TRP A 302 0.66 -25.56 16.77
CA TRP A 302 0.18 -24.28 16.25
C TRP A 302 0.92 -23.11 16.91
N HIS A 303 1.65 -22.34 16.11
CA HIS A 303 2.43 -21.17 16.53
C HIS A 303 1.76 -19.88 16.06
N CYS A 304 1.12 -19.13 16.95
CA CYS A 304 0.35 -17.93 16.59
C CYS A 304 0.86 -16.61 17.15
N GLU A 305 1.60 -16.62 18.26
CA GLU A 305 1.98 -15.38 18.94
C GLU A 305 3.39 -15.46 19.52
N LYS A 306 4.36 -14.72 18.96
CA LYS A 306 5.73 -14.60 19.49
C LYS A 306 6.34 -15.95 19.91
N LYS A 307 6.23 -16.32 21.19
CA LYS A 307 6.76 -17.55 21.79
C LYS A 307 5.67 -18.50 22.30
N ILE A 308 4.41 -18.31 21.93
CA ILE A 308 3.29 -19.14 22.38
C ILE A 308 2.91 -20.09 21.26
N CYS A 309 3.02 -21.37 21.57
CA CYS A 309 2.63 -22.50 20.77
C CYS A 309 1.59 -23.33 21.53
N TYR A 310 0.65 -23.91 20.79
CA TYR A 310 -0.27 -24.92 21.28
C TYR A 310 0.06 -26.25 20.61
N GLN A 311 0.31 -27.29 21.40
CA GLN A 311 0.43 -28.66 20.93
C GLN A 311 -0.91 -29.36 21.08
N PHE A 312 -1.47 -29.83 19.98
CA PHE A 312 -2.71 -30.59 19.89
C PHE A 312 -2.38 -32.06 19.66
N SER A 313 -2.59 -32.89 20.69
CA SER A 313 -2.21 -34.30 20.68
C SER A 313 -3.38 -35.21 20.27
N PRO A 314 -3.12 -36.37 19.64
CA PRO A 314 -4.14 -37.34 19.19
C PRO A 314 -5.15 -37.77 20.26
N ASP A 315 -4.72 -37.82 21.52
CA ASP A 315 -5.53 -38.22 22.67
C ASP A 315 -6.54 -37.15 23.13
N GLY A 316 -6.61 -36.02 22.42
CA GLY A 316 -7.47 -34.89 22.77
C GLY A 316 -6.88 -33.98 23.84
N SER A 317 -5.63 -34.20 24.28
CA SER A 317 -4.92 -33.28 25.17
C SER A 317 -4.33 -32.09 24.42
N VAL A 318 -4.24 -30.95 25.11
CA VAL A 318 -3.64 -29.73 24.57
C VAL A 318 -2.62 -29.19 25.57
N GLN A 319 -1.44 -28.84 25.09
CA GLN A 319 -0.39 -28.21 25.88
C GLN A 319 -0.07 -26.82 25.32
N LYS A 320 0.27 -25.87 26.20
CA LYS A 320 0.70 -24.52 25.81
C LYS A 320 2.11 -24.28 26.31
N GLY A 321 2.97 -23.80 25.42
CA GLY A 321 4.39 -23.65 25.70
C GLY A 321 5.13 -22.80 24.68
N ASP A 322 6.43 -22.66 24.88
CA ASP A 322 7.37 -22.15 23.88
C ASP A 322 7.65 -23.22 22.82
N ILE A 323 8.01 -22.80 21.60
CA ILE A 323 8.30 -23.72 20.49
C ILE A 323 9.40 -24.72 20.86
N TYR A 324 10.41 -24.27 21.63
CA TYR A 324 11.50 -25.11 22.13
C TYR A 324 11.05 -26.21 23.09
N GLN A 325 9.92 -26.01 23.80
CA GLN A 325 9.36 -27.05 24.66
C GLN A 325 8.76 -28.21 23.85
N PHE A 326 8.52 -27.99 22.57
CA PHE A 326 7.98 -28.98 21.64
C PHE A 326 9.03 -29.50 20.66
N ASP A 327 10.33 -29.27 20.90
CA ASP A 327 11.43 -29.72 20.02
C ASP A 327 11.38 -31.23 19.75
N VAL A 328 11.11 -32.05 20.78
CA VAL A 328 11.00 -33.51 20.61
C VAL A 328 9.83 -33.87 19.69
N THR A 329 8.67 -33.23 19.88
CA THR A 329 7.48 -33.42 19.04
C THR A 329 7.74 -32.97 17.60
N LEU A 330 8.43 -31.85 17.41
CA LEU A 330 8.68 -31.23 16.11
C LEU A 330 9.79 -31.92 15.30
N ASN A 331 10.65 -32.70 15.96
CA ASN A 331 11.64 -33.55 15.31
C ASN A 331 11.09 -34.92 14.87
N ASP A 332 9.78 -35.16 14.98
CA ASP A 332 9.12 -36.31 14.36
C ASP A 332 8.49 -35.91 13.02
N PRO A 333 8.91 -36.49 11.88
CA PRO A 333 8.38 -36.17 10.55
C PRO A 333 6.90 -36.54 10.35
N LYS A 334 6.29 -37.32 11.25
CA LYS A 334 4.84 -37.60 11.22
C LYS A 334 3.98 -36.42 11.69
N ASN A 335 4.58 -35.47 12.41
CA ASN A 335 3.88 -34.35 13.01
C ASN A 335 3.85 -33.11 12.10
N PHE A 336 3.01 -32.14 12.46
CA PHE A 336 2.80 -30.92 11.69
C PHE A 336 3.12 -29.67 12.52
N LEU A 337 3.75 -28.68 11.89
CA LEU A 337 3.95 -27.34 12.46
C LEU A 337 3.18 -26.31 11.62
N LEU A 338 2.14 -25.73 12.21
CA LEU A 338 1.36 -24.63 11.62
C LEU A 338 1.81 -23.31 12.23
N VAL A 339 2.31 -22.39 11.41
CA VAL A 339 2.81 -21.08 11.86
C VAL A 339 1.93 -19.97 11.29
N ASP A 340 1.24 -19.22 12.13
CA ASP A 340 0.38 -18.11 11.71
C ASP A 340 1.03 -16.74 11.99
N ALA A 341 1.38 -16.05 10.91
CA ALA A 341 1.92 -14.69 10.89
C ALA A 341 3.22 -14.47 11.70
N GLN A 342 3.90 -15.53 12.12
CA GLN A 342 5.21 -15.49 12.78
C GLN A 342 6.36 -15.81 11.81
N PRO A 343 7.59 -15.35 12.08
CA PRO A 343 8.77 -15.76 11.31
C PRO A 343 9.06 -17.24 11.49
N LEU A 344 9.24 -17.97 10.38
CA LEU A 344 9.68 -19.37 10.41
C LEU A 344 11.20 -19.42 10.23
N ARG A 345 11.93 -19.68 11.33
CA ARG A 345 13.40 -19.69 11.39
C ARG A 345 14.01 -21.02 11.81
N PHE A 346 13.17 -22.03 12.06
CA PHE A 346 13.56 -23.29 12.68
C PHE A 346 13.45 -24.44 11.69
N LEU A 347 14.54 -25.20 11.57
CA LEU A 347 14.61 -26.38 10.70
C LEU A 347 14.22 -27.63 11.50
N TYR A 348 12.92 -27.84 11.69
CA TYR A 348 12.37 -29.07 12.29
C TYR A 348 12.10 -30.14 11.22
N GLU A 349 11.94 -31.40 11.60
CA GLU A 349 11.59 -32.49 10.66
C GLU A 349 10.09 -32.53 10.32
N ALA A 350 9.22 -32.20 11.28
CA ALA A 350 7.77 -32.09 11.11
C ALA A 350 7.38 -31.28 9.87
N TYR A 351 6.27 -31.63 9.20
CA TYR A 351 5.83 -30.91 8.01
C TYR A 351 5.38 -29.49 8.36
N LYS A 352 5.99 -28.47 7.74
CA LYS A 352 5.83 -27.06 8.13
C LYS A 352 4.91 -26.31 7.18
N ILE A 353 3.88 -25.65 7.71
CA ILE A 353 3.02 -24.75 6.93
C ILE A 353 3.03 -23.37 7.55
N LEU A 354 3.53 -22.39 6.79
CA LEU A 354 3.58 -21.00 7.20
C LEU A 354 2.47 -20.18 6.54
N LEU A 355 1.53 -19.69 7.32
CA LEU A 355 0.44 -18.81 6.89
C LEU A 355 0.86 -17.35 7.13
N THR A 356 1.09 -16.56 6.07
CA THR A 356 1.65 -15.21 6.26
C THR A 356 1.24 -14.21 5.19
N SER A 357 1.43 -12.92 5.45
CA SER A 357 1.32 -11.88 4.41
C SER A 357 2.57 -11.89 3.50
N PRO A 358 2.56 -11.19 2.35
CA PRO A 358 3.68 -11.14 1.40
C PRO A 358 4.91 -10.36 1.89
N LYS A 359 5.03 -10.18 3.21
CA LYS A 359 6.16 -9.50 3.85
C LYS A 359 7.36 -10.45 3.83
N THR A 360 8.40 -10.05 3.10
CA THR A 360 9.63 -10.81 2.84
C THR A 360 10.23 -11.38 4.12
N GLY A 361 10.44 -10.54 5.15
CA GLY A 361 11.13 -10.94 6.39
C GLY A 361 10.50 -12.06 7.26
N ARG A 362 9.37 -12.66 6.86
CA ARG A 362 8.74 -13.78 7.59
C ARG A 362 9.06 -15.17 7.04
N TYR A 363 9.46 -15.27 5.78
CA TYR A 363 9.71 -16.56 5.11
C TYR A 363 11.00 -16.60 4.28
N ASP A 364 11.77 -15.51 4.21
CA ASP A 364 13.00 -15.43 3.42
C ASP A 364 14.06 -16.49 3.80
N GLU A 365 14.09 -16.94 5.05
CA GLU A 365 14.94 -18.06 5.47
C GLU A 365 14.34 -19.40 5.04
N ALA A 366 13.05 -19.62 5.29
CA ALA A 366 12.36 -20.87 5.00
C ALA A 366 12.36 -21.21 3.49
N ILE A 367 12.20 -20.22 2.61
CA ILE A 367 12.18 -20.44 1.16
C ILE A 367 13.53 -20.92 0.58
N LYS A 368 14.62 -20.79 1.34
CA LYS A 368 15.94 -21.30 0.97
C LYS A 368 16.10 -22.77 1.33
N TRP A 369 15.21 -23.34 2.14
CA TRP A 369 15.32 -24.72 2.58
C TRP A 369 14.95 -25.68 1.45
N PRO A 370 15.74 -26.77 1.27
CA PRO A 370 15.39 -27.80 0.30
C PRO A 370 14.00 -28.38 0.60
N GLY A 371 13.18 -28.48 -0.44
CA GLY A 371 11.85 -29.06 -0.30
C GLY A 371 10.79 -28.11 0.28
N PHE A 372 11.07 -26.82 0.47
CA PHE A 372 10.11 -25.86 0.99
C PHE A 372 9.59 -24.93 -0.12
N CYS A 373 8.28 -24.91 -0.33
CA CYS A 373 7.64 -24.15 -1.41
C CYS A 373 6.97 -22.86 -0.94
N LYS A 374 6.62 -21.99 -1.89
CA LYS A 374 5.77 -20.83 -1.65
C LYS A 374 4.55 -20.87 -2.57
N TYR A 375 3.37 -20.75 -1.98
CA TYR A 375 2.09 -20.64 -2.67
C TYR A 375 1.40 -19.33 -2.27
N PHE A 376 0.56 -18.82 -3.16
CA PHE A 376 -0.29 -17.65 -2.94
C PHE A 376 -1.74 -18.11 -2.81
N MET A 377 -2.45 -17.65 -1.78
CA MET A 377 -3.87 -17.88 -1.62
C MET A 377 -4.66 -16.74 -2.28
N PRO A 378 -5.64 -17.04 -3.15
CA PRO A 378 -6.39 -16.03 -3.87
C PRO A 378 -7.31 -15.21 -2.96
N VAL A 379 -7.62 -13.99 -3.40
CA VAL A 379 -8.70 -13.17 -2.84
C VAL A 379 -10.05 -13.86 -2.99
N TRP A 380 -11.07 -13.40 -2.27
CA TRP A 380 -12.38 -14.01 -2.34
C TRP A 380 -13.07 -13.67 -3.67
N SER A 381 -13.84 -14.61 -4.21
CA SER A 381 -14.81 -14.27 -5.26
C SER A 381 -15.97 -13.45 -4.67
N LEU A 382 -16.78 -12.85 -5.54
CA LEU A 382 -18.00 -12.17 -5.07
C LEU A 382 -18.97 -13.19 -4.49
N GLU A 383 -19.09 -14.37 -5.09
CA GLU A 383 -19.95 -15.46 -4.64
C GLU A 383 -19.57 -15.93 -3.23
N GLU A 384 -18.28 -16.22 -2.98
CA GLU A 384 -17.77 -16.67 -1.68
C GLU A 384 -18.12 -15.67 -0.57
N ILE A 385 -17.89 -14.37 -0.80
CA ILE A 385 -18.10 -13.35 0.24
C ILE A 385 -19.58 -13.06 0.46
N ASN A 386 -20.40 -13.18 -0.59
CA ASN A 386 -21.86 -13.08 -0.49
C ASN A 386 -22.45 -14.19 0.37
N ILE A 387 -21.97 -15.42 0.20
CA ILE A 387 -22.45 -16.58 0.97
C ILE A 387 -22.12 -16.43 2.44
N LEU A 388 -20.86 -16.09 2.76
CA LEU A 388 -20.49 -15.88 4.15
C LEU A 388 -21.25 -14.70 4.77
N TRP A 389 -21.48 -13.63 4.00
CA TRP A 389 -22.29 -12.51 4.46
C TRP A 389 -23.72 -12.94 4.80
N ALA A 390 -24.41 -13.61 3.88
CA ALA A 390 -25.78 -14.09 4.08
C ALA A 390 -25.87 -15.06 5.26
N ALA A 391 -24.89 -15.96 5.40
CA ALA A 391 -24.93 -17.02 6.42
C ALA A 391 -24.63 -16.53 7.85
N ILE A 392 -23.82 -15.46 8.01
CA ILE A 392 -23.29 -15.06 9.33
C ILE A 392 -23.59 -13.59 9.67
N TYR A 393 -23.56 -12.69 8.68
CA TYR A 393 -23.52 -11.25 8.90
C TYR A 393 -24.81 -10.51 8.54
N GLU A 394 -25.66 -11.10 7.70
CA GLU A 394 -26.91 -10.48 7.27
C GLU A 394 -27.81 -10.14 8.46
N GLY A 395 -28.25 -8.88 8.52
CA GLY A 395 -29.14 -8.41 9.58
C GLY A 395 -28.49 -8.22 10.95
N GLN A 396 -27.16 -8.43 11.08
CA GLN A 396 -26.44 -8.14 12.32
C GLN A 396 -26.63 -6.68 12.74
N LYS A 397 -26.73 -6.46 14.05
CA LYS A 397 -26.90 -5.14 14.65
C LYS A 397 -25.79 -4.87 15.65
N THR A 398 -25.30 -3.64 15.63
CA THR A 398 -24.42 -3.13 16.69
C THR A 398 -25.24 -2.68 17.90
N ASP A 399 -24.57 -2.48 19.02
CA ASP A 399 -25.16 -1.91 20.25
C ASP A 399 -25.76 -0.51 20.00
N THR A 400 -25.26 0.23 19.01
CA THR A 400 -25.78 1.54 18.61
C THR A 400 -26.97 1.46 17.65
N GLY A 401 -27.43 0.25 17.31
CA GLY A 401 -28.55 0.01 16.41
C GLY A 401 -28.21 0.05 14.92
N LYS A 402 -26.95 0.29 14.53
CA LYS A 402 -26.50 0.19 13.13
C LYS A 402 -26.69 -1.26 12.65
N VAL A 403 -27.37 -1.44 11.52
CA VAL A 403 -27.66 -2.75 10.91
C VAL A 403 -26.74 -2.99 9.71
N PHE A 404 -26.23 -4.20 9.56
CA PHE A 404 -25.45 -4.59 8.39
C PHE A 404 -26.36 -4.93 7.21
N THR A 405 -26.76 -3.90 6.45
CA THR A 405 -27.67 -4.04 5.30
C THR A 405 -26.93 -4.48 4.02
N ARG A 406 -27.71 -4.98 3.04
CA ARG A 406 -27.22 -5.31 1.70
C ARG A 406 -26.56 -4.13 0.99
N GLU A 407 -27.13 -2.93 1.16
CA GLU A 407 -26.60 -1.69 0.59
C GLU A 407 -25.25 -1.30 1.20
N LEU A 408 -25.13 -1.39 2.53
CA LEU A 408 -23.86 -1.15 3.21
C LEU A 408 -22.80 -2.18 2.77
N PHE A 409 -23.17 -3.45 2.67
CA PHE A 409 -22.29 -4.51 2.16
C PHE A 409 -21.77 -4.20 0.74
N GLY A 410 -22.65 -3.80 -0.19
CA GLY A 410 -22.26 -3.37 -1.53
C GLY A 410 -21.30 -2.18 -1.51
N THR A 411 -21.60 -1.16 -0.70
CA THR A 411 -20.72 0.02 -0.55
C THR A 411 -19.33 -0.35 -0.03
N LEU A 412 -19.24 -1.33 0.88
CA LEU A 412 -17.95 -1.81 1.40
C LEU A 412 -17.18 -2.62 0.36
N LEU A 413 -17.86 -3.42 -0.47
CA LEU A 413 -17.24 -4.12 -1.60
C LEU A 413 -16.68 -3.14 -2.63
N ASP A 414 -17.42 -2.07 -2.96
CA ASP A 414 -16.95 -1.04 -3.89
C ASP A 414 -15.71 -0.32 -3.35
N ARG A 415 -15.60 -0.11 -2.04
CA ARG A 415 -14.42 0.52 -1.43
C ARG A 415 -13.22 -0.42 -1.34
N TRP A 416 -13.41 -1.64 -0.81
CA TRP A 416 -12.29 -2.49 -0.37
C TRP A 416 -12.09 -3.74 -1.22
N GLY A 417 -12.97 -4.01 -2.18
CA GLY A 417 -13.03 -5.29 -2.87
C GLY A 417 -13.51 -6.44 -1.96
N PRO A 418 -13.50 -7.68 -2.45
CA PRO A 418 -13.93 -8.86 -1.69
C PRO A 418 -12.87 -9.30 -0.67
N ILE A 419 -12.57 -8.44 0.30
CA ILE A 419 -11.62 -8.71 1.40
C ILE A 419 -12.42 -8.87 2.70
N PRO A 420 -12.62 -10.10 3.21
CA PRO A 420 -13.47 -10.36 4.37
C PRO A 420 -13.14 -9.52 5.60
N ARG A 421 -11.85 -9.29 5.89
CA ARG A 421 -11.48 -8.43 7.01
C ARG A 421 -12.04 -7.01 6.86
N SER A 422 -11.93 -6.41 5.68
CA SER A 422 -12.33 -5.03 5.43
C SER A 422 -13.85 -4.88 5.31
N VAL A 423 -14.51 -5.87 4.70
CA VAL A 423 -15.94 -5.83 4.36
C VAL A 423 -16.81 -6.44 5.45
N LEU A 424 -16.44 -7.63 5.97
CA LEU A 424 -17.26 -8.37 6.92
C LEU A 424 -16.86 -8.11 8.37
N VAL A 425 -15.57 -8.21 8.72
CA VAL A 425 -15.14 -8.07 10.13
C VAL A 425 -15.13 -6.61 10.59
N LYS A 426 -14.81 -5.69 9.68
CA LYS A 426 -14.67 -4.26 9.97
C LYS A 426 -15.87 -3.41 9.52
N TRP A 427 -17.00 -4.05 9.22
CA TRP A 427 -18.19 -3.37 8.70
C TRP A 427 -18.72 -2.24 9.60
N ASN A 428 -18.57 -2.41 10.91
CA ASN A 428 -19.00 -1.47 11.95
C ASN A 428 -17.84 -0.64 12.55
N ASP A 429 -16.62 -0.77 12.03
CA ASP A 429 -15.46 -0.01 12.51
C ASP A 429 -15.34 1.30 11.74
N ASP A 430 -16.03 2.34 12.20
CA ASP A 430 -16.08 3.63 11.51
C ASP A 430 -14.68 4.27 11.36
N SER A 431 -13.76 4.02 12.30
CA SER A 431 -12.36 4.45 12.18
C SER A 431 -11.70 3.80 10.97
N TYR A 432 -11.76 2.47 10.88
CA TYR A 432 -11.21 1.73 9.75
C TYR A 432 -11.84 2.15 8.42
N GLN A 433 -13.17 2.35 8.41
CA GLN A 433 -13.90 2.74 7.20
C GLN A 433 -13.55 4.18 6.76
N SER A 434 -13.28 5.09 7.70
CA SER A 434 -12.89 6.48 7.41
C SER A 434 -11.49 6.63 6.81
N GLU A 435 -10.60 5.64 7.02
CA GLU A 435 -9.24 5.66 6.48
C GLU A 435 -9.21 5.53 4.95
N TYR A 436 -10.30 5.06 4.32
CA TYR A 436 -10.38 4.87 2.87
C TYR A 436 -10.00 6.13 2.08
N GLU A 437 -10.65 7.26 2.37
CA GLU A 437 -10.39 8.53 1.66
C GLU A 437 -9.00 9.10 2.00
N GLN A 438 -8.51 8.85 3.22
CA GLN A 438 -7.17 9.25 3.62
C GLN A 438 -6.09 8.47 2.85
N LEU A 439 -6.31 7.17 2.63
CA LEU A 439 -5.41 6.34 1.86
C LEU A 439 -5.37 6.83 0.41
N ILE A 440 -6.52 7.04 -0.23
CA ILE A 440 -6.58 7.49 -1.64
C ILE A 440 -5.92 8.87 -1.83
N SER A 441 -6.13 9.81 -0.89
CA SER A 441 -5.55 11.16 -0.98
C SER A 441 -4.04 11.23 -0.75
N LYS A 442 -3.47 10.30 0.04
CA LYS A 442 -2.04 10.28 0.40
C LYS A 442 -1.17 9.47 -0.56
N ILE A 443 -1.75 8.81 -1.57
CA ILE A 443 -0.97 8.01 -2.53
C ILE A 443 -0.02 8.91 -3.31
N ASP A 444 1.26 8.58 -3.22
CA ASP A 444 2.26 9.06 -4.15
C ASP A 444 2.31 8.12 -5.36
N TYR A 445 1.66 8.51 -6.45
CA TYR A 445 1.47 7.66 -7.63
C TYR A 445 2.79 7.17 -8.23
N ASP A 446 3.82 8.01 -8.24
CA ASP A 446 5.12 7.66 -8.82
C ASP A 446 5.80 6.57 -7.98
N LYS A 447 5.78 6.72 -6.64
CA LYS A 447 6.27 5.67 -5.73
C LYS A 447 5.43 4.41 -5.83
N PHE A 448 4.11 4.55 -5.91
CA PHE A 448 3.18 3.43 -6.02
C PHE A 448 3.43 2.60 -7.28
N MET A 449 3.51 3.24 -8.46
CA MET A 449 3.77 2.54 -9.73
C MET A 449 5.18 1.95 -9.78
N ASN A 450 6.19 2.67 -9.29
CA ASN A 450 7.56 2.15 -9.23
C ASN A 450 7.67 0.93 -8.31
N SER A 451 6.96 0.93 -7.18
CA SER A 451 6.98 -0.20 -6.24
C SER A 451 6.38 -1.48 -6.82
N ILE A 452 5.25 -1.37 -7.52
CA ILE A 452 4.60 -2.48 -8.22
C ILE A 452 5.54 -3.09 -9.26
N ASN A 453 6.37 -2.27 -9.92
CA ASN A 453 7.21 -2.70 -11.04
C ASN A 453 8.59 -3.27 -10.64
N THR A 454 9.13 -2.93 -9.46
CA THR A 454 10.55 -3.20 -9.13
C THR A 454 10.81 -4.15 -7.98
N SER A 455 9.98 -4.17 -6.93
CA SER A 455 10.38 -4.80 -5.65
C SER A 455 9.25 -5.49 -4.87
N GLY A 456 8.00 -5.44 -5.36
CA GLY A 456 6.82 -5.90 -4.62
C GLY A 456 6.26 -4.81 -3.70
N ILE A 457 5.44 -5.17 -2.71
CA ILE A 457 4.73 -4.22 -1.84
C ILE A 457 5.74 -3.38 -1.03
N PRO A 458 5.78 -2.05 -1.18
CA PRO A 458 6.57 -1.21 -0.28
C PRO A 458 5.95 -1.25 1.13
N GLU A 459 6.77 -1.32 2.17
CA GLU A 459 6.33 -1.53 3.56
C GLU A 459 5.32 -0.46 4.06
N ASP A 460 5.36 0.71 3.43
CA ASP A 460 4.73 1.96 3.82
C ASP A 460 3.63 2.44 2.86
N ALA A 461 3.39 1.77 1.71
CA ALA A 461 2.32 2.14 0.78
C ALA A 461 1.62 0.92 0.15
N VAL A 462 0.40 0.70 0.62
CA VAL A 462 -0.64 -0.21 0.08
C VAL A 462 -0.62 -1.65 0.62
N SER A 463 -0.91 -1.74 1.92
CA SER A 463 -1.12 -2.93 2.76
C SER A 463 -2.42 -3.72 2.46
N GLY A 464 -2.64 -4.20 1.23
CA GLY A 464 -3.78 -5.10 0.95
C GLY A 464 -5.18 -4.46 1.04
N ARG A 465 -5.23 -3.11 1.04
CA ARG A 465 -6.47 -2.32 1.17
C ARG A 465 -6.89 -1.62 -0.12
N LEU A 466 -5.95 -1.19 -0.96
CA LEU A 466 -6.24 -0.57 -2.28
C LEU A 466 -5.76 -1.42 -3.45
N VAL A 467 -4.79 -2.29 -3.22
CA VAL A 467 -4.39 -3.33 -4.17
C VAL A 467 -4.40 -4.69 -3.50
N TYR A 468 -4.68 -5.72 -4.29
CA TYR A 468 -4.57 -7.10 -3.89
C TYR A 468 -3.72 -7.90 -4.89
N LEU A 469 -3.32 -9.09 -4.46
CA LEU A 469 -2.65 -10.09 -5.29
C LEU A 469 -3.70 -10.95 -6.02
N GLU A 470 -3.73 -10.84 -7.34
CA GLU A 470 -4.41 -11.78 -8.23
C GLU A 470 -3.46 -12.96 -8.48
N VAL A 471 -3.94 -14.16 -8.19
CA VAL A 471 -3.14 -15.39 -8.16
C VAL A 471 -3.42 -16.21 -9.40
N ASP A 472 -2.38 -16.81 -9.98
CA ASP A 472 -2.53 -17.70 -11.12
C ASP A 472 -3.09 -19.08 -10.72
N ILE A 473 -3.52 -19.87 -11.71
CA ILE A 473 -4.13 -21.19 -11.48
C ILE A 473 -3.15 -22.17 -10.79
N SER A 474 -1.84 -21.93 -10.92
CA SER A 474 -0.80 -22.75 -10.29
C SER A 474 -0.57 -22.42 -8.80
N PHE A 475 -1.13 -21.31 -8.30
CA PHE A 475 -0.87 -20.75 -6.98
C PHE A 475 0.59 -20.34 -6.73
N THR A 476 1.45 -20.34 -7.75
CA THR A 476 2.89 -20.03 -7.57
C THR A 476 3.25 -18.60 -7.97
N ASN A 477 2.39 -17.94 -8.74
CA ASN A 477 2.60 -16.56 -9.19
C ASN A 477 1.44 -15.66 -8.79
N ALA A 478 1.73 -14.38 -8.60
CA ALA A 478 0.72 -13.37 -8.34
C ALA A 478 1.08 -12.02 -8.96
N VAL A 479 0.06 -11.28 -9.40
CA VAL A 479 0.17 -9.92 -9.95
C VAL A 479 -0.68 -8.96 -9.12
N TYR A 480 -0.29 -7.67 -9.10
CA TYR A 480 -1.06 -6.67 -8.37
C TYR A 480 -2.25 -6.17 -9.18
N ARG A 481 -3.41 -6.06 -8.53
CA ARG A 481 -4.63 -5.45 -9.06
C ARG A 481 -5.22 -4.47 -8.08
N PHE A 482 -5.92 -3.45 -8.58
CA PHE A 482 -6.71 -2.57 -7.73
C PHE A 482 -7.82 -3.34 -7.04
N ALA A 483 -8.13 -2.96 -5.80
CA ALA A 483 -9.12 -3.63 -4.97
C ALA A 483 -10.53 -3.58 -5.57
N SER A 484 -10.84 -2.51 -6.29
CA SER A 484 -12.09 -2.34 -7.02
C SER A 484 -11.93 -1.36 -8.18
N ARG A 485 -12.95 -1.30 -9.04
CA ARG A 485 -13.05 -0.29 -10.09
C ARG A 485 -13.20 1.12 -9.53
N GLU A 486 -13.87 1.29 -8.38
CA GLU A 486 -13.99 2.58 -7.72
C GLU A 486 -12.61 3.10 -7.29
N VAL A 487 -11.81 2.23 -6.65
CA VAL A 487 -10.44 2.55 -6.21
C VAL A 487 -9.60 3.00 -7.40
N TYR A 488 -9.60 2.22 -8.50
CA TYR A 488 -8.91 2.60 -9.74
C TYR A 488 -9.33 4.00 -10.21
N ASN A 489 -10.64 4.23 -10.37
CA ASN A 489 -11.17 5.50 -10.88
C ASN A 489 -10.80 6.68 -9.98
N LYS A 490 -10.87 6.53 -8.64
CA LYS A 490 -10.52 7.59 -7.69
C LYS A 490 -9.03 7.90 -7.74
N ILE A 491 -8.16 6.89 -7.79
CA ILE A 491 -6.71 7.07 -7.89
C ILE A 491 -6.36 7.76 -9.21
N THR A 492 -6.90 7.31 -10.34
CA THR A 492 -6.65 7.92 -11.66
C THR A 492 -7.09 9.39 -11.68
N LYS A 493 -8.28 9.70 -11.16
CA LYS A 493 -8.77 11.09 -11.07
C LYS A 493 -7.87 11.97 -10.21
N ASN A 494 -7.41 11.48 -9.06
CA ASN A 494 -6.51 12.23 -8.18
C ASN A 494 -5.15 12.47 -8.83
N TYR A 495 -4.61 11.46 -9.52
CA TYR A 495 -3.36 11.60 -10.26
C TYR A 495 -3.47 12.64 -11.39
N GLU A 496 -4.54 12.57 -12.19
CA GLU A 496 -4.81 13.59 -13.22
C GLU A 496 -4.89 15.00 -12.62
N HIS A 497 -5.56 15.14 -11.47
CA HIS A 497 -5.67 16.44 -10.80
C HIS A 497 -4.31 16.95 -10.32
N LYS A 498 -3.49 16.10 -9.69
CA LYS A 498 -2.13 16.43 -9.24
C LYS A 498 -1.24 16.84 -10.42
N MET A 499 -1.28 16.11 -11.53
CA MET A 499 -0.49 16.41 -12.72
C MET A 499 -0.89 17.76 -13.33
N ARG A 500 -2.20 18.05 -13.44
CA ARG A 500 -2.68 19.37 -13.89
C ARG A 500 -2.22 20.49 -12.96
N LYS A 501 -2.30 20.27 -11.64
CA LYS A 501 -1.83 21.24 -10.64
C LYS A 501 -0.33 21.50 -10.79
N ASN A 502 0.49 20.46 -10.92
CA ASN A 502 1.93 20.61 -11.10
C ASN A 502 2.29 21.38 -12.38
N ALA A 503 1.59 21.12 -13.49
CA ALA A 503 1.76 21.88 -14.73
C ALA A 503 1.40 23.37 -14.53
N ARG A 504 0.29 23.66 -13.83
CA ARG A 504 -0.10 25.03 -13.47
C ARG A 504 0.94 25.70 -12.59
N ASP A 505 1.38 25.05 -11.53
CA ASP A 505 2.36 25.58 -10.56
C ASP A 505 3.70 25.91 -11.26
N LEU A 506 4.13 25.07 -12.22
CA LEU A 506 5.30 25.33 -13.06
C LEU A 506 5.11 26.62 -13.88
N ILE A 507 3.99 26.78 -14.58
CA ILE A 507 3.67 27.98 -15.37
C ILE A 507 3.66 29.24 -14.50
N LEU A 508 3.09 29.15 -13.30
CA LEU A 508 3.06 30.26 -12.34
C LEU A 508 4.45 30.62 -11.80
N SER A 509 5.30 29.62 -11.56
CA SER A 509 6.65 29.85 -11.02
C SER A 509 7.57 30.59 -11.99
N CYS A 510 7.36 30.42 -13.30
CA CYS A 510 8.15 31.11 -14.34
C CYS A 510 7.96 32.62 -14.34
N ASP A 511 6.83 33.15 -13.84
CA ASP A 511 6.54 34.59 -13.80
C ASP A 511 7.53 35.38 -12.92
N ARG A 512 8.15 34.70 -11.94
CA ARG A 512 9.11 35.32 -11.00
C ARG A 512 10.54 35.36 -11.54
N LEU A 513 10.79 34.84 -12.73
CA LEU A 513 12.13 34.65 -13.29
C LEU A 513 12.20 35.24 -14.72
N PRO A 514 12.60 36.51 -14.87
CA PRO A 514 12.58 37.23 -16.15
C PRO A 514 13.32 36.53 -17.30
N LYS A 515 14.35 35.75 -16.98
CA LYS A 515 15.15 34.98 -17.96
C LYS A 515 14.39 33.81 -18.60
N ILE A 516 13.22 33.44 -18.07
CA ILE A 516 12.45 32.26 -18.49
C ILE A 516 11.05 32.65 -19.00
N ASN A 517 10.76 33.94 -19.23
CA ASN A 517 9.47 34.42 -19.73
C ASN A 517 9.08 33.81 -21.09
N GLY A 518 10.05 33.57 -21.98
CA GLY A 518 9.82 32.85 -23.24
C GLY A 518 9.38 31.39 -23.03
N PHE A 519 9.86 30.76 -21.96
CA PHE A 519 9.50 29.39 -21.58
C PHE A 519 8.09 29.33 -20.96
N ARG A 520 7.69 30.35 -20.17
CA ARG A 520 6.32 30.50 -19.65
C ARG A 520 5.30 30.52 -20.79
N GLY A 521 5.60 31.28 -21.86
CA GLY A 521 4.76 31.34 -23.06
C GLY A 521 4.55 29.96 -23.69
N ASN A 522 5.63 29.21 -23.93
CA ASN A 522 5.55 27.87 -24.52
C ASN A 522 4.76 26.88 -23.64
N LEU A 523 5.03 26.84 -22.33
CA LEU A 523 4.32 25.95 -21.41
C LEU A 523 2.83 26.29 -21.29
N PHE A 524 2.49 27.57 -21.30
CA PHE A 524 1.10 28.01 -21.25
C PHE A 524 0.36 27.70 -22.57
N GLU A 525 1.03 27.85 -23.72
CA GLU A 525 0.52 27.44 -25.04
C GLU A 525 0.12 25.97 -25.04
N ASP A 526 1.05 25.08 -24.64
CA ASP A 526 0.79 23.64 -24.56
C ASP A 526 -0.35 23.30 -23.58
N PHE A 527 -0.36 23.94 -22.41
CA PHE A 527 -1.41 23.73 -21.39
C PHE A 527 -2.78 24.21 -21.87
N ALA A 528 -2.86 25.36 -22.54
CA ALA A 528 -4.09 25.90 -23.07
C ALA A 528 -4.68 25.02 -24.18
N HIS A 529 -3.84 24.46 -25.06
CA HIS A 529 -4.31 23.50 -26.06
C HIS A 529 -4.95 22.27 -25.41
N LEU A 530 -4.35 21.71 -24.35
CA LEU A 530 -4.91 20.56 -23.63
C LEU A 530 -6.27 20.89 -23.00
N GLU A 531 -6.40 22.06 -22.37
CA GLU A 531 -7.66 22.49 -21.76
C GLU A 531 -8.76 22.75 -22.80
N LEU A 532 -8.44 23.38 -23.93
CA LEU A 532 -9.39 23.65 -25.00
C LEU A 532 -9.87 22.37 -25.71
N GLN A 533 -8.98 21.41 -25.96
CA GLN A 533 -9.34 20.10 -26.53
C GLN A 533 -10.28 19.32 -25.63
N ARG A 534 -10.04 19.38 -24.31
CA ARG A 534 -10.88 18.70 -23.33
C ARG A 534 -12.30 19.26 -23.31
N GLY A 535 -12.46 20.53 -23.70
CA GLY A 535 -13.71 21.26 -23.59
C GLY A 535 -14.08 21.54 -22.13
N GLY A 536 -15.16 22.29 -21.94
CA GLY A 536 -15.59 22.76 -20.63
C GLY A 536 -16.27 24.12 -20.72
N THR A 537 -16.41 24.77 -19.57
CA THR A 537 -16.96 26.13 -19.47
C THR A 537 -15.82 27.10 -19.17
N PHE A 538 -15.69 28.14 -19.98
CA PHE A 538 -14.62 29.14 -19.90
C PHE A 538 -15.20 30.53 -19.70
N ARG A 539 -14.52 31.38 -18.92
CA ARG A 539 -14.87 32.81 -18.82
C ARG A 539 -14.37 33.53 -20.06
N VAL A 540 -15.25 34.30 -20.69
CA VAL A 540 -14.96 35.02 -21.92
C VAL A 540 -15.43 36.47 -21.79
N ARG A 541 -14.60 37.42 -22.23
CA ARG A 541 -14.91 38.86 -22.24
C ARG A 541 -14.78 39.41 -23.66
N CYS A 542 -15.84 40.01 -24.20
CA CYS A 542 -15.79 40.64 -25.52
C CYS A 542 -14.92 41.91 -25.45
N LEU A 543 -13.93 42.00 -26.34
CA LEU A 543 -13.00 43.12 -26.40
C LEU A 543 -13.52 44.26 -27.28
N ASN A 544 -14.44 43.99 -28.21
CA ASN A 544 -14.96 44.98 -29.15
C ASN A 544 -15.86 46.02 -28.50
N ASN A 545 -16.64 45.64 -27.49
CA ASN A 545 -17.64 46.49 -26.83
C ASN A 545 -17.50 46.53 -25.30
N ASN A 546 -16.42 45.93 -24.76
CA ASN A 546 -16.15 45.83 -23.33
C ASN A 546 -17.36 45.29 -22.52
N SER A 547 -18.06 44.29 -23.07
CA SER A 547 -19.25 43.69 -22.46
C SER A 547 -18.94 42.92 -21.17
N LYS A 548 -19.99 42.59 -20.42
CA LYS A 548 -19.94 41.68 -19.26
C LYS A 548 -19.25 40.36 -19.63
N ILE A 549 -18.55 39.80 -18.63
CA ILE A 549 -17.92 38.46 -18.69
C ILE A 549 -19.04 37.42 -18.78
N ILE A 550 -18.93 36.52 -19.75
CA ILE A 550 -19.89 35.43 -19.98
C ILE A 550 -19.21 34.07 -19.86
N GLU A 551 -20.01 33.05 -19.55
CA GLU A 551 -19.57 31.66 -19.57
C GLU A 551 -19.78 31.06 -20.97
N LYS A 552 -18.69 30.64 -21.60
CA LYS A 552 -18.69 29.99 -22.92
C LYS A 552 -18.43 28.50 -22.75
N LYS A 553 -19.39 27.68 -23.18
CA LYS A 553 -19.21 26.24 -23.28
C LYS A 553 -18.48 25.88 -24.58
N ILE A 554 -17.35 25.19 -24.46
CA ILE A 554 -16.57 24.61 -25.56
C ILE A 554 -16.70 23.09 -25.48
N ASN A 555 -16.99 22.44 -26.61
CA ASN A 555 -17.15 20.99 -26.66
C ASN A 555 -15.78 20.28 -26.65
N LYS A 556 -15.74 19.05 -26.14
CA LYS A 556 -14.57 18.19 -26.26
C LYS A 556 -14.34 17.84 -27.73
N LEU A 557 -13.13 18.06 -28.23
CA LEU A 557 -12.72 17.78 -29.60
C LEU A 557 -11.42 16.98 -29.63
N SER A 558 -11.26 16.13 -30.65
CA SER A 558 -9.99 15.47 -30.90
C SER A 558 -8.99 16.45 -31.54
N ALA A 559 -7.73 16.38 -31.13
CA ALA A 559 -6.66 17.17 -31.74
C ALA A 559 -6.37 16.67 -33.16
N ASN A 560 -6.20 17.60 -34.09
CA ASN A 560 -5.67 17.34 -35.43
C ASN A 560 -4.43 18.22 -35.62
N ILE A 561 -3.25 17.60 -35.61
CA ILE A 561 -1.98 18.30 -35.87
C ILE A 561 -1.74 18.26 -37.38
N PHE A 562 -1.64 19.42 -38.02
CA PHE A 562 -1.54 19.52 -39.47
C PHE A 562 -0.31 20.33 -39.92
N THR A 563 0.21 20.04 -41.10
CA THR A 563 1.35 20.78 -41.68
C THR A 563 0.88 21.78 -42.73
N THR A 564 -0.08 21.39 -43.57
CA THR A 564 -0.75 22.28 -44.53
C THR A 564 -2.24 22.42 -44.20
N LEU A 565 -2.86 23.54 -44.60
CA LEU A 565 -4.25 23.81 -44.24
C LEU A 565 -5.23 22.76 -44.76
N ASP A 566 -4.91 22.11 -45.87
CA ASP A 566 -5.76 21.13 -46.54
C ASP A 566 -5.98 19.87 -45.68
N GLU A 567 -5.08 19.62 -44.72
CA GLU A 567 -5.16 18.54 -43.73
C GLU A 567 -6.06 18.89 -42.52
N ALA A 568 -6.55 20.14 -42.43
CA ALA A 568 -7.43 20.57 -41.35
C ALA A 568 -8.80 19.87 -41.43
N ARG A 569 -9.29 19.38 -40.29
CA ARG A 569 -10.54 18.62 -40.17
C ARG A 569 -11.61 19.44 -39.47
N LYS A 570 -12.79 19.53 -40.08
CA LYS A 570 -13.92 20.34 -39.61
C LYS A 570 -14.36 19.98 -38.18
N GLU A 571 -14.39 18.69 -37.85
CA GLU A 571 -14.86 18.16 -36.56
C GLU A 571 -13.75 18.03 -35.50
N CYS A 572 -12.60 18.67 -35.72
CA CYS A 572 -11.44 18.58 -34.84
C CYS A 572 -11.01 19.95 -34.30
N TYR A 573 -10.21 19.91 -33.24
CA TYR A 573 -9.41 21.03 -32.79
C TYR A 573 -8.09 21.02 -33.58
N ASN A 574 -7.93 21.96 -34.51
CA ASN A 574 -6.83 21.97 -35.48
C ASN A 574 -5.65 22.80 -34.95
N ILE A 575 -4.47 22.17 -34.91
CA ILE A 575 -3.21 22.77 -34.43
C ILE A 575 -2.17 22.70 -35.57
N PRO A 576 -1.66 23.83 -36.06
CA PRO A 576 -0.58 23.84 -37.03
C PRO A 576 0.71 23.34 -36.39
N LYS A 577 1.43 22.44 -37.08
CA LYS A 577 2.71 21.88 -36.64
C LYS A 577 3.85 22.91 -36.66
N SER A 578 3.76 23.91 -37.54
CA SER A 578 4.74 24.99 -37.68
C SER A 578 4.19 26.32 -37.18
N LYS A 579 4.99 27.04 -36.36
CA LYS A 579 4.69 28.40 -35.89
C LYS A 579 4.69 29.47 -37.01
N THR A 580 4.89 29.08 -38.27
CA THR A 580 4.86 29.99 -39.45
C THR A 580 3.46 30.38 -39.91
N PHE A 581 2.40 29.76 -39.38
CA PHE A 581 1.02 30.24 -39.57
C PHE A 581 0.79 31.50 -38.74
N ALA A 582 1.16 32.63 -39.34
CA ALA A 582 1.63 33.83 -38.63
C ALA A 582 0.58 34.59 -37.77
N SER A 583 -0.62 34.06 -37.51
CA SER A 583 -1.68 34.81 -36.84
C SER A 583 -2.54 34.05 -35.83
N ILE A 584 -2.52 32.71 -35.82
CA ILE A 584 -3.45 31.86 -35.05
C ILE A 584 -2.73 30.59 -34.60
N ASP A 585 -2.76 30.30 -33.30
CA ASP A 585 -2.11 29.11 -32.74
C ASP A 585 -2.97 27.85 -32.88
N SER A 586 -4.30 27.98 -32.97
CA SER A 586 -5.22 26.87 -33.29
C SER A 586 -6.62 27.34 -33.67
N PHE A 587 -7.43 26.46 -34.25
CA PHE A 587 -8.82 26.80 -34.57
C PHE A 587 -9.75 25.58 -34.59
N SER A 588 -11.04 25.83 -34.39
CA SER A 588 -12.10 24.83 -34.48
C SER A 588 -13.38 25.47 -35.00
N LEU A 589 -14.31 24.64 -35.47
CA LEU A 589 -15.66 25.10 -35.79
C LEU A 589 -16.58 24.85 -34.58
N ASP A 590 -17.23 25.89 -34.08
CA ASP A 590 -18.27 25.78 -33.06
C ASP A 590 -19.63 25.98 -33.73
N LYS A 591 -20.33 24.87 -33.98
CA LYS A 591 -21.52 24.82 -34.83
C LYS A 591 -21.18 25.32 -36.25
N ASN A 592 -21.42 26.59 -36.53
CA ASN A 592 -21.11 27.26 -37.80
C ASN A 592 -20.30 28.55 -37.62
N ASP A 593 -19.86 28.86 -36.40
CA ASP A 593 -18.96 29.98 -36.14
C ASP A 593 -17.51 29.48 -36.07
N LEU A 594 -16.60 30.21 -36.69
CA LEU A 594 -15.17 29.90 -36.64
C LEU A 594 -14.58 30.41 -35.33
N ALA A 595 -14.06 29.51 -34.51
CA ALA A 595 -13.31 29.85 -33.32
C ALA A 595 -11.80 29.79 -33.62
N LEU A 596 -11.15 30.94 -33.56
CA LEU A 596 -9.71 31.10 -33.72
C LEU A 596 -9.09 31.36 -32.35
N TYR A 597 -8.12 30.57 -31.93
CA TYR A 597 -7.47 30.71 -30.64
C TYR A 597 -6.05 31.25 -30.83
N GLN A 598 -5.80 32.40 -30.24
CA GLN A 598 -4.47 32.98 -30.10
C GLN A 598 -4.08 32.93 -28.63
N ILE A 599 -3.13 32.08 -28.28
CA ILE A 599 -2.67 31.86 -26.93
C ILE A 599 -1.54 32.84 -26.62
N THR A 600 -1.64 33.56 -25.51
CA THR A 600 -0.61 34.51 -25.12
C THR A 600 -0.56 34.78 -23.63
N VAL A 601 0.65 35.07 -23.14
CA VAL A 601 0.91 35.58 -21.79
C VAL A 601 1.25 37.08 -21.80
N SER A 602 1.24 37.73 -22.97
CA SER A 602 1.56 39.15 -23.15
C SER A 602 0.32 39.97 -23.45
N LYS A 603 0.24 41.21 -22.93
CA LYS A 603 -0.88 42.12 -23.21
C LYS A 603 -0.88 42.72 -24.63
N THR A 604 0.21 42.54 -25.37
CA THR A 604 0.35 43.05 -26.74
C THR A 604 0.61 41.90 -27.70
N HIS A 605 -0.40 41.56 -28.50
CA HIS A 605 -0.33 40.52 -29.51
C HIS A 605 -1.14 40.93 -30.75
N GLY A 606 -0.46 41.50 -31.74
CA GLY A 606 -1.11 41.94 -32.97
C GLY A 606 -1.64 40.77 -33.81
N ILE A 607 -2.76 40.98 -34.51
CA ILE A 607 -3.37 39.97 -35.38
C ILE A 607 -2.82 40.13 -36.79
N LYS A 608 -2.01 39.17 -37.27
CA LYS A 608 -1.46 39.27 -38.63
C LYS A 608 -2.52 38.93 -39.69
N ILE A 609 -2.86 39.88 -40.55
CA ILE A 609 -3.95 39.74 -41.54
C ILE A 609 -3.67 38.61 -42.57
N LYS A 610 -2.40 38.30 -42.83
CA LYS A 610 -2.00 37.27 -43.80
C LYS A 610 -2.58 35.88 -43.47
N GLY A 611 -2.41 35.41 -42.23
CA GLY A 611 -2.84 34.04 -41.86
C GLY A 611 -4.36 33.86 -41.87
N LEU A 612 -5.11 34.92 -41.54
CA LEU A 612 -6.57 34.90 -41.69
C LEU A 612 -7.02 34.84 -43.16
N ASN A 613 -6.34 35.57 -44.06
CA ASN A 613 -6.62 35.48 -45.50
C ASN A 613 -6.32 34.09 -46.06
N ASP A 614 -5.24 33.46 -45.59
CA ASP A 614 -4.85 32.12 -46.02
C ASP A 614 -5.90 31.08 -45.60
N LEU A 615 -6.39 31.13 -44.34
CA LEU A 615 -7.49 30.27 -43.86
C LEU A 615 -8.78 30.44 -44.68
N ASN A 616 -9.17 31.69 -44.95
CA ASN A 616 -10.39 31.99 -45.70
C ASN A 616 -10.31 31.57 -47.17
N ARG A 617 -9.10 31.45 -47.75
CA ARG A 617 -8.89 30.98 -49.13
C ARG A 617 -8.83 29.47 -49.22
N SER A 618 -8.13 28.82 -48.30
CA SER A 618 -7.81 27.39 -48.40
C SER A 618 -8.94 26.47 -47.93
N LEU A 619 -9.85 26.94 -47.05
CA LEU A 619 -10.85 26.08 -46.44
C LEU A 619 -12.28 26.56 -46.73
N THR A 620 -13.02 25.78 -47.53
CA THR A 620 -14.40 26.11 -47.95
C THR A 620 -15.37 26.22 -46.77
N TRP A 621 -15.21 25.36 -45.78
CA TRP A 621 -16.03 25.37 -44.56
C TRP A 621 -15.67 26.54 -43.62
N VAL A 622 -14.44 27.06 -43.68
CA VAL A 622 -14.04 28.30 -42.97
C VAL A 622 -14.65 29.52 -43.66
N LYS A 623 -14.60 29.57 -45.00
CA LYS A 623 -15.20 30.65 -45.80
C LYS A 623 -16.70 30.80 -45.55
N ASN A 624 -17.39 29.68 -45.37
CA ASN A 624 -18.83 29.59 -45.13
C ASN A 624 -19.22 29.76 -43.65
N ALA A 625 -18.26 30.03 -42.75
CA ALA A 625 -18.58 30.30 -41.36
C ALA A 625 -19.39 31.61 -41.22
N ASN A 626 -20.35 31.59 -40.29
CA ASN A 626 -21.24 32.72 -40.03
C ASN A 626 -20.45 33.90 -39.46
N ASN A 627 -19.85 33.69 -38.28
CA ASN A 627 -19.00 34.66 -37.61
C ASN A 627 -17.59 34.12 -37.39
N ILE A 628 -16.64 35.03 -37.22
CA ILE A 628 -15.25 34.72 -36.89
C ILE A 628 -14.98 35.27 -35.50
N ASN A 629 -14.77 34.37 -34.54
CA ASN A 629 -14.51 34.71 -33.16
C ASN A 629 -13.03 34.46 -32.87
N ILE A 630 -12.28 35.52 -32.61
CA ILE A 630 -10.87 35.44 -32.21
C ILE A 630 -10.83 35.45 -30.69
N TYR A 631 -10.47 34.32 -30.10
CA TYR A 631 -10.25 34.16 -28.67
C TYR A 631 -8.77 34.34 -28.36
N PHE A 632 -8.42 35.43 -27.69
CA PHE A 632 -7.15 35.57 -27.00
C PHE A 632 -7.19 34.75 -25.72
N VAL A 633 -6.55 33.59 -25.76
CA VAL A 633 -6.50 32.65 -24.65
C VAL A 633 -5.38 33.09 -23.73
N VAL A 634 -5.75 33.52 -22.53
CA VAL A 634 -4.86 34.24 -21.61
C VAL A 634 -4.97 33.70 -20.18
N PRO A 635 -3.90 33.81 -19.39
CA PRO A 635 -3.94 33.48 -17.97
C PRO A 635 -4.78 34.51 -17.16
N SER A 636 -5.26 34.08 -15.99
CA SER A 636 -6.14 34.87 -15.10
C SER A 636 -5.57 36.23 -14.66
N ASP A 637 -4.26 36.33 -14.52
CA ASP A 637 -3.53 37.55 -14.12
C ASP A 637 -3.70 38.71 -15.10
N ILE A 638 -3.86 38.43 -16.40
CA ILE A 638 -4.03 39.46 -17.43
C ILE A 638 -5.46 39.53 -17.99
N PHE A 639 -6.30 38.51 -17.75
CA PHE A 639 -7.65 38.39 -18.32
C PHE A 639 -8.51 39.65 -18.16
N GLU A 640 -8.64 40.18 -16.95
CA GLU A 640 -9.50 41.34 -16.65
C GLU A 640 -9.04 42.62 -17.38
N THR A 641 -7.73 42.77 -17.59
CA THR A 641 -7.12 43.98 -18.18
C THR A 641 -6.65 43.80 -19.62
N PHE A 642 -6.91 42.64 -20.22
CA PHE A 642 -6.44 42.33 -21.57
C PHE A 642 -7.09 43.28 -22.60
N PRO A 643 -6.32 44.04 -23.39
CA PRO A 643 -6.88 45.04 -24.28
C PRO A 643 -7.30 44.46 -25.64
N LEU A 644 -8.16 45.19 -26.35
CA LEU A 644 -8.45 44.95 -27.76
C LEU A 644 -7.16 45.01 -28.59
N GLN A 645 -6.95 44.03 -29.47
CA GLN A 645 -5.73 43.93 -30.26
C GLN A 645 -5.89 44.53 -31.65
N LYS A 646 -4.82 45.16 -32.15
CA LYS A 646 -4.77 45.76 -33.49
C LYS A 646 -4.42 44.72 -34.56
N PHE A 647 -4.88 44.97 -35.78
CA PHE A 647 -4.51 44.20 -36.96
C PHE A 647 -3.18 44.70 -37.54
N LYS A 648 -2.28 43.76 -37.84
CA LYS A 648 -0.92 44.01 -38.34
C LYS A 648 -0.72 43.43 -39.74
N THR A 649 0.12 44.11 -40.54
CA THR A 649 0.60 43.60 -41.84
C THR A 649 1.66 42.50 -41.63
N ALA A 650 2.09 41.86 -42.73
CA ALA A 650 3.20 40.90 -42.68
C ALA A 650 4.54 41.54 -42.27
N LYS A 651 4.65 42.88 -42.29
CA LYS A 651 5.80 43.67 -41.80
C LYS A 651 5.60 44.24 -40.39
N ASP A 652 4.59 43.76 -39.66
CA ASP A 652 4.21 44.20 -38.31
C ASP A 652 3.78 45.68 -38.16
N GLU A 653 3.41 46.33 -39.28
CA GLU A 653 2.82 47.67 -39.31
C GLU A 653 1.31 47.63 -39.05
N ASP A 654 0.77 48.64 -38.36
CA ASP A 654 -0.68 48.79 -38.13
C ASP A 654 -1.42 48.90 -39.48
N SER A 655 -2.47 48.10 -39.67
CA SER A 655 -3.27 48.11 -40.90
C SER A 655 -4.72 48.44 -40.61
N GLN A 656 -5.25 49.48 -41.28
CA GLN A 656 -6.67 49.84 -41.25
C GLN A 656 -7.48 49.19 -42.40
N LYS A 657 -6.84 48.51 -43.36
CA LYS A 657 -7.50 47.89 -44.52
C LYS A 657 -7.66 46.38 -44.33
N ILE A 658 -8.78 45.98 -43.73
CA ILE A 658 -9.25 44.60 -43.72
C ILE A 658 -10.28 44.47 -44.85
N GLN A 659 -10.01 43.68 -45.89
CA GLN A 659 -10.96 43.49 -46.99
C GLN A 659 -12.19 42.70 -46.53
N GLY A 660 -13.41 43.15 -46.86
CA GLY A 660 -14.66 42.37 -47.02
C GLY A 660 -15.29 41.61 -45.84
N TRP A 661 -14.53 41.20 -44.82
CA TRP A 661 -15.00 40.35 -43.72
C TRP A 661 -14.70 40.91 -42.32
N SER A 662 -14.20 42.14 -42.24
CA SER A 662 -13.98 42.90 -40.98
C SER A 662 -15.21 42.94 -40.08
N ASN A 663 -16.40 43.03 -40.68
CA ASN A 663 -17.66 43.18 -39.96
C ASN A 663 -18.14 41.85 -39.32
N ARG A 664 -17.49 40.73 -39.64
CA ARG A 664 -17.78 39.39 -39.09
C ARG A 664 -16.83 38.98 -37.96
N ILE A 665 -15.82 39.81 -37.64
CA ILE A 665 -14.80 39.48 -36.65
C ILE A 665 -15.15 40.07 -35.28
N THR A 666 -15.23 39.22 -34.27
CA THR A 666 -15.33 39.63 -32.87
C THR A 666 -14.12 39.10 -32.10
N GLN A 667 -13.47 39.97 -31.33
CA GLN A 667 -12.37 39.59 -30.46
C GLN A 667 -12.87 39.37 -29.04
N TYR A 668 -12.35 38.33 -28.40
CA TYR A 668 -12.64 37.98 -27.02
C TYR A 668 -11.33 37.71 -26.28
N ALA A 669 -11.27 38.05 -25.00
CA ALA A 669 -10.35 37.39 -24.08
C ALA A 669 -11.04 36.12 -23.55
N LEU A 670 -10.33 35.00 -23.52
CA LEU A 670 -10.76 33.73 -22.94
C LEU A 670 -9.79 33.37 -21.81
N GLU A 671 -10.32 33.16 -20.62
CA GLU A 671 -9.52 32.85 -19.44
C GLU A 671 -9.19 31.36 -19.37
N ILE A 672 -7.91 31.04 -19.19
CA ILE A 672 -7.48 29.76 -18.62
C ILE A 672 -7.18 30.00 -17.15
N ASP A 673 -8.07 29.49 -16.28
CA ASP A 673 -7.93 29.65 -14.85
C ASP A 673 -6.72 28.87 -14.31
N LEU A 674 -5.67 29.62 -13.94
CA LEU A 674 -4.47 29.08 -13.31
C LEU A 674 -4.55 29.07 -11.78
N GLY A 675 -5.63 29.57 -11.17
CA GLY A 675 -5.86 29.56 -9.72
C GLY A 675 -5.24 30.75 -8.97
N ILE A 676 -4.90 31.85 -9.66
CA ILE A 676 -4.34 33.05 -9.01
C ILE A 676 -5.48 33.84 -8.35
N THR A 677 -5.72 33.60 -7.06
CA THR A 677 -6.51 34.54 -6.26
C THR A 677 -5.63 35.75 -5.94
N ASN A 678 -5.93 36.90 -6.54
CA ASN A 678 -5.28 38.17 -6.25
C ASN A 678 -5.46 38.55 -4.77
N LYS A 679 -4.50 38.17 -3.92
CA LYS A 679 -4.24 38.89 -2.66
C LYS A 679 -3.42 40.12 -3.02
N GLY A 680 -4.10 41.23 -3.34
CA GLY A 680 -3.44 42.49 -3.65
C GLY A 680 -4.29 43.71 -3.32
N SER A 681 -3.86 44.46 -2.28
CA SER A 681 -3.99 45.92 -2.18
C SER A 681 -5.40 46.54 -2.19
N LYS A 682 -6.04 46.65 -1.01
CA LYS A 682 -6.95 47.77 -0.74
C LYS A 682 -6.13 49.05 -0.57
N LYS A 683 -6.05 49.87 -1.62
CA LYS A 683 -5.64 51.27 -1.54
C LYS A 683 -6.74 52.03 -0.80
N ARG A 684 -6.38 52.67 0.32
CA ARG A 684 -7.20 53.70 0.99
C ARG A 684 -7.39 54.87 0.03
N SER A 685 -8.63 55.27 -0.18
CA SER A 685 -8.99 56.62 -0.64
C SER A 685 -10.08 57.15 0.28
N ASN A 686 -9.72 58.17 1.04
CA ASN A 686 -10.65 59.08 1.73
C ASN A 686 -11.26 60.03 0.70
N ASP A 687 -12.57 60.26 0.83
CA ASP A 687 -13.30 61.55 0.72
C ASP A 687 -14.80 61.20 0.57
N LYS A 688 -15.63 61.32 1.61
CA LYS A 688 -16.32 62.50 2.21
C LYS A 688 -17.61 62.92 1.48
N LEU A 689 -18.66 63.10 2.32
CA LEU A 689 -19.98 63.74 2.16
C LEU A 689 -21.07 62.82 1.56
N SER A 690 -22.27 62.67 2.12
CA SER A 690 -23.05 63.48 3.10
C SER A 690 -24.27 62.70 3.64
N GLY A 691 -24.60 62.92 4.92
CA GLY A 691 -25.90 62.87 5.66
C GLY A 691 -26.92 61.76 5.42
N ASP A 692 -27.74 61.31 6.37
CA ASP A 692 -27.99 61.61 7.79
C ASP A 692 -28.82 60.42 8.33
N ASP A 693 -28.72 60.16 9.65
CA ASP A 693 -29.75 59.67 10.59
C ASP A 693 -30.52 58.36 10.27
N GLU A 694 -30.70 57.36 11.15
CA GLU A 694 -30.94 57.38 12.59
C GLU A 694 -30.54 56.04 13.26
N ASN A 695 -30.27 56.15 14.56
CA ASN A 695 -29.92 55.16 15.58
C ASN A 695 -30.84 53.92 15.68
N ASP A 696 -30.33 52.76 16.11
CA ASP A 696 -30.17 52.47 17.55
C ASP A 696 -29.48 51.12 17.84
N ASN A 697 -28.40 51.22 18.64
CA ASN A 697 -27.96 50.39 19.78
C ASN A 697 -27.95 48.84 19.69
N THR A 698 -26.98 48.07 20.19
CA THR A 698 -25.70 48.21 20.94
C THR A 698 -25.19 46.76 21.06
N SER A 699 -24.01 46.38 20.54
CA SER A 699 -22.74 46.18 21.29
C SER A 699 -22.89 45.34 22.58
N VAL A 700 -22.06 44.34 22.89
CA VAL A 700 -20.61 44.42 23.14
C VAL A 700 -20.01 43.00 23.17
N ASP A 701 -18.93 42.82 22.41
CA ASP A 701 -17.86 41.82 22.60
C ASP A 701 -17.02 42.18 23.84
N ILE A 702 -16.46 41.22 24.59
CA ILE A 702 -15.08 41.30 25.11
C ILE A 702 -14.60 39.89 25.49
N LYS A 703 -13.42 39.56 24.96
CA LYS A 703 -12.57 38.42 25.29
C LYS A 703 -11.64 38.71 26.47
N ASP A 704 -11.11 37.60 26.99
CA ASP A 704 -9.88 37.43 27.76
C ASP A 704 -9.93 37.66 29.27
N VAL A 705 -9.62 36.60 30.04
CA VAL A 705 -8.41 36.51 30.87
C VAL A 705 -8.16 35.03 31.24
N LYS A 706 -6.98 34.52 30.86
CA LYS A 706 -6.33 33.35 31.49
C LYS A 706 -5.79 33.74 32.87
N LYS A 707 -6.09 32.97 33.93
CA LYS A 707 -5.11 32.66 35.00
C LYS A 707 -5.59 31.49 35.87
N ARG A 708 -4.76 30.45 35.94
CA ARG A 708 -4.84 29.32 36.88
C ARG A 708 -4.64 29.82 38.32
N LYS A 709 -5.45 29.34 39.26
CA LYS A 709 -5.03 29.13 40.66
C LYS A 709 -5.79 27.94 41.28
N ILE A 710 -4.99 27.09 41.91
CA ILE A 710 -5.27 25.89 42.68
C ILE A 710 -6.11 26.23 43.92
N ILE A 711 -7.21 25.53 44.20
CA ILE A 711 -7.64 25.15 45.57
C ILE A 711 -8.36 23.79 45.53
N LYS A 712 -7.96 22.94 46.47
CA LYS A 712 -8.46 21.61 46.84
C LYS A 712 -9.96 21.62 47.17
N ASN A 713 -10.70 20.58 46.77
CA ASN A 713 -11.92 20.19 47.47
C ASN A 713 -11.83 18.70 47.85
N SER A 714 -11.68 18.48 49.15
CA SER A 714 -11.90 17.23 49.85
C SER A 714 -13.14 17.41 50.72
N VAL A 715 -14.27 16.80 50.38
CA VAL A 715 -15.27 16.36 51.35
C VAL A 715 -15.98 15.15 50.74
N GLY A 716 -15.85 14.00 51.40
CA GLY A 716 -16.67 12.84 51.16
C GLY A 716 -17.98 12.91 51.94
N SER A 717 -18.97 12.14 51.48
CA SER A 717 -19.97 11.56 52.37
C SER A 717 -20.37 10.19 51.82
N SER A 718 -19.93 9.16 52.53
CA SER A 718 -20.41 7.79 52.44
C SER A 718 -21.71 7.61 53.21
N THR A 719 -22.35 6.46 52.99
CA THR A 719 -23.42 5.77 53.76
C THR A 719 -24.83 6.34 53.55
N LYS A 720 -25.84 5.56 53.15
CA LYS A 720 -26.11 4.11 53.25
C LYS A 720 -26.62 3.53 51.95
#